data_AF-A0AAV2QKK8-F1
#
_entry.id   AF-A0AAV2QKK8-F1
#
_cell.length_a   1.000
_cell.length_b   1.000
_cell.length_c   1.000
_cell.angle_alpha   90.00
_cell.angle_beta   90.00
_cell.angle_gamma   90.00
#
_symmetry.space_group_name_H-M   'P 1'
#
loop_
_entity.id
_entity.type
_entity.pdbx_description
1 polymer ?
#
loop_
_entity_poly.entity_id
_entity_poly.type
_entity_poly.pdbx_seq_one_letter_code
_entity_poly.pdbx_strand_id
1 'polypeptide(L)'
;MQEQNPIPVFPNIRSKKCLAFKYVTPELWNKLAGHVTNTSGFTLSKIINCSLGFDNQYCGMYAGDYDCYKDFAEVFDPAIQEYHGVKPGANHTSDMDVTNIIGNIDEDVPVQAVRLRVCRNISGFGLSPGMCKEQRDQVQILMISAFKKLSGDLSGNYYPLAGMDGKVRQKLVDDHFLFMSGDPNFKVAGIERDWPDGRGIFHNSAKSFLVWVNEEDHLKITSMEMGGDLKGAFARLAKGIISIGDSVKADSGREFHFDSRLGYVTSCPTNLGTGIWASIKLDLPGWAREGAEVLRTRCEQLKILPRITTDCTFDISNKYRMGYSEVQIIQSLIDAINILYKEEIQLQQKHKIFPYFPVIKSKSSLVAKHVNEVIFKRLGSHKTETTAFTIHKAIRCATMFHNQHCGIYAGDWDSYRDFAAVFDPIIQEYHGITADVVHTSDMDHTKIEGNIDPTAPVHSVRIRVGRSIDGFGLSPGITREQRLAVECLMKSALHNLSGDLEGQYYPLMGMPETIRQQLVDNHFLFMSGDPNLKVAGMERDWPEGRGIFHNSAKTFLVWINEEDQIMIISMEKGGDVQRVFERLVRGIKSVEESLLRGSGKKFALDQKYGYVHSCPTNLGTGMRASVHVDLPGWKKEGVKALNARCEQLKLQLRPAHGESTGYIGCTYDVSNKHRLGYSEVELVQCMINGVNTLHVEDIMFQKKHGVSLENKCEQSIISSIDNDSRCLRRISEHSGTKAFAGRGQQLYINIPHVIVMVGLPARGKTYMARKLSHYLNWIGIKTRVFNLGDYRRKAVNEFKDHNFFKTENEDALKLREKCANDALQDLCNWIQNEGGEVGVYDATNSTMARRSFIYRKIVGDMQFKCFFVESICDDPKIIEENIFDVKVNSPDYKEMNDEDAFNDFMLRIAHYESQYQTLDEIHEESLSFMKLYNAGNKVVINKSDGHIQARIIYFFMNIHINPRNIYLSRHGESLLNAVGRIGGNADLSDRGLEYSKSLSKYIESQHVENLRVWTSYFKRTMQTASHIDAPQERWKALNEIDSGACEELTYQEIADKFPAELAARDENKYHYRYPRGESYEDLVARLEPVIMELERQKNVLVISHQAVLRCLLGYFFNKSAEDIPYIKVPLHTIIKLTPMAYGCHVEYIPLGIKAVDTYRPKPKISGTVEAQHSSSDEFFEDYLY
;
A
#
# COMPACT_ATOMS: atom_id res chain seq x y z
N MET A 1 -4.13 -67.64 -13.59
CA MET A 1 -2.73 -67.17 -13.44
C MET A 1 -2.78 -65.65 -13.46
N GLN A 2 -2.64 -65.00 -12.30
CA GLN A 2 -2.55 -63.54 -12.24
C GLN A 2 -1.16 -63.15 -12.74
N GLU A 3 -1.09 -62.33 -13.79
CA GLU A 3 0.16 -61.74 -14.28
C GLU A 3 0.80 -60.92 -13.14
N GLN A 4 1.96 -61.37 -12.66
CA GLN A 4 2.79 -60.57 -11.78
C GLN A 4 3.35 -59.40 -12.59
N ASN A 5 2.89 -58.18 -12.29
CA ASN A 5 3.51 -56.97 -12.80
C ASN A 5 5.03 -57.01 -12.51
N PRO A 6 5.90 -56.68 -13.49
CA PRO A 6 7.34 -56.73 -13.30
C PRO A 6 7.77 -55.77 -12.18
N ILE A 7 8.59 -56.27 -11.24
CA ILE A 7 9.15 -55.48 -10.14
C ILE A 7 9.98 -54.32 -10.76
N PRO A 8 9.75 -53.06 -10.37
CA PRO A 8 10.49 -51.92 -10.89
C PRO A 8 12.01 -52.06 -10.63
N VAL A 9 12.83 -51.65 -11.60
CA VAL A 9 14.30 -51.64 -11.45
C VAL A 9 14.72 -50.66 -10.34
N PHE A 10 15.73 -51.02 -9.54
CA PHE A 10 16.27 -50.16 -8.47
C PHE A 10 16.71 -48.79 -9.03
N PRO A 11 16.22 -47.67 -8.48
CA PRO A 11 16.43 -46.36 -9.08
C PRO A 11 17.79 -45.76 -8.69
N ASN A 12 18.39 -44.99 -9.60
CA ASN A 12 19.58 -44.22 -9.29
C ASN A 12 19.23 -42.96 -8.48
N ILE A 13 19.27 -43.06 -7.16
CA ILE A 13 19.09 -41.94 -6.25
C ILE A 13 20.25 -40.95 -6.44
N ARG A 14 19.96 -39.73 -6.91
CA ARG A 14 20.96 -38.70 -7.25
C ARG A 14 21.57 -38.07 -6.01
N SER A 15 20.78 -37.80 -4.97
CA SER A 15 21.28 -37.19 -3.74
C SER A 15 22.01 -38.19 -2.84
N LYS A 16 23.33 -38.28 -2.98
CA LYS A 16 24.16 -39.29 -2.28
C LYS A 16 24.33 -39.05 -0.78
N LYS A 17 23.93 -37.88 -0.25
CA LYS A 17 24.04 -37.53 1.16
C LYS A 17 22.71 -37.50 1.90
N CYS A 18 21.61 -37.85 1.23
CA CYS A 18 20.27 -37.79 1.83
C CYS A 18 19.90 -39.06 2.59
N LEU A 19 18.92 -38.95 3.49
CA LEU A 19 18.38 -40.09 4.24
C LEU A 19 17.73 -41.14 3.31
N ALA A 20 17.09 -40.71 2.22
CA ALA A 20 16.55 -41.63 1.22
C ALA A 20 17.64 -42.55 0.63
N PHE A 21 18.79 -41.97 0.25
CA PHE A 21 19.93 -42.75 -0.28
C PHE A 21 20.49 -43.73 0.74
N LYS A 22 20.54 -43.31 2.01
CA LYS A 22 21.07 -44.13 3.10
C LYS A 22 20.18 -45.33 3.44
N TYR A 23 18.86 -45.14 3.41
CA TYR A 23 17.89 -46.13 3.94
C TYR A 23 17.06 -46.85 2.89
N VAL A 24 17.06 -46.41 1.63
CA VAL A 24 16.46 -47.18 0.51
C VAL A 24 17.54 -48.01 -0.15
N THR A 25 17.75 -49.21 0.38
CA THR A 25 18.72 -50.18 -0.15
C THR A 25 18.10 -51.01 -1.29
N PRO A 26 18.91 -51.63 -2.17
CA PRO A 26 18.41 -52.56 -3.19
C PRO A 26 17.58 -53.71 -2.62
N GLU A 27 17.94 -54.20 -1.44
CA GLU A 27 17.22 -55.26 -0.73
C GLU A 27 15.81 -54.81 -0.31
N LEU A 28 15.71 -53.63 0.32
CA LEU A 28 14.43 -53.05 0.73
C LEU A 28 13.58 -52.65 -0.48
N TRP A 29 14.19 -52.19 -1.56
CA TRP A 29 13.48 -51.92 -2.80
C TRP A 29 12.83 -53.17 -3.39
N ASN A 30 13.58 -54.28 -3.51
CA ASN A 30 13.03 -55.53 -4.03
C ASN A 30 11.87 -56.06 -3.18
N LYS A 31 11.90 -55.79 -1.86
CA LYS A 31 10.85 -56.14 -0.92
C LYS A 31 9.62 -55.22 -1.03
N LEU A 32 9.82 -53.91 -1.18
CA LEU A 32 8.78 -52.90 -0.95
C LEU A 32 8.30 -52.17 -2.22
N ALA A 33 9.02 -52.23 -3.34
CA ALA A 33 8.73 -51.43 -4.54
C ALA A 33 7.37 -51.75 -5.19
N GLY A 34 6.87 -52.98 -5.03
CA GLY A 34 5.54 -53.39 -5.49
C GLY A 34 4.40 -53.06 -4.53
N HIS A 35 4.70 -52.59 -3.31
CA HIS A 35 3.68 -52.25 -2.31
C HIS A 35 3.01 -50.91 -2.63
N VAL A 36 1.69 -50.86 -2.49
CA VAL A 36 0.86 -49.65 -2.62
C VAL A 36 0.12 -49.41 -1.30
N THR A 37 0.11 -48.17 -0.81
CA THR A 37 -0.61 -47.84 0.42
C THR A 37 -2.12 -47.92 0.21
N ASN A 38 -2.85 -48.28 1.28
CA ASN A 38 -4.31 -48.44 1.20
C ASN A 38 -5.04 -47.10 1.03
N THR A 39 -4.57 -46.04 1.70
CA THR A 39 -5.26 -44.74 1.72
C THR A 39 -5.17 -43.99 0.38
N SER A 40 -4.00 -43.92 -0.26
CA SER A 40 -3.80 -43.13 -1.50
C SER A 40 -3.14 -43.88 -2.65
N GLY A 41 -2.81 -45.17 -2.51
CA GLY A 41 -2.09 -45.91 -3.55
C GLY A 41 -0.67 -45.36 -3.79
N PHE A 42 -0.02 -44.88 -2.73
CA PHE A 42 1.33 -44.37 -2.76
C PHE A 42 2.36 -45.51 -2.76
N THR A 43 3.50 -45.30 -3.42
CA THR A 43 4.56 -46.32 -3.56
C THR A 43 5.90 -45.78 -3.07
N LEU A 44 6.84 -46.68 -2.77
CA LEU A 44 8.21 -46.30 -2.39
C LEU A 44 8.88 -45.42 -3.45
N SER A 45 8.61 -45.65 -4.74
CA SER A 45 9.12 -44.80 -5.82
C SER A 45 8.60 -43.36 -5.75
N LYS A 46 7.31 -43.17 -5.41
CA LYS A 46 6.72 -41.83 -5.24
C LYS A 46 7.29 -41.15 -3.99
N ILE A 47 7.55 -41.91 -2.91
CA ILE A 47 8.13 -41.39 -1.67
C ILE A 47 9.50 -40.74 -1.92
N ILE A 48 10.38 -41.41 -2.67
CA ILE A 48 11.76 -40.95 -2.89
C ILE A 48 11.93 -40.07 -4.12
N ASN A 49 10.86 -39.73 -4.84
CA ASN A 49 10.92 -39.11 -6.17
C ASN A 49 11.75 -37.81 -6.19
N CYS A 50 11.72 -37.06 -5.09
CA CYS A 50 12.54 -35.86 -4.89
C CYS A 50 14.05 -36.17 -4.97
N SER A 51 14.50 -37.21 -4.28
CA SER A 51 15.92 -37.65 -4.28
C SER A 51 16.39 -38.26 -5.61
N LEU A 52 15.46 -38.64 -6.49
CA LEU A 52 15.76 -39.09 -7.86
C LEU A 52 15.96 -37.90 -8.80
N GLY A 53 15.24 -36.80 -8.58
CA GLY A 53 15.33 -35.58 -9.38
C GLY A 53 16.55 -34.71 -9.06
N PHE A 54 16.88 -34.59 -7.77
CA PHE A 54 17.84 -33.60 -7.25
C PHE A 54 18.95 -34.23 -6.41
N ASP A 55 20.12 -33.59 -6.34
CA ASP A 55 21.32 -34.08 -5.65
C ASP A 55 21.57 -33.44 -4.27
N ASN A 56 20.90 -32.32 -3.97
CA ASN A 56 21.11 -31.48 -2.79
C ASN A 56 20.11 -31.71 -1.63
N GLN A 57 19.44 -32.85 -1.60
CA GLN A 57 18.44 -33.16 -0.58
C GLN A 57 19.08 -33.62 0.73
N TYR A 58 18.48 -33.26 1.88
CA TYR A 58 18.87 -33.84 3.17
C TYR A 58 17.99 -35.04 3.55
N CYS A 59 16.66 -34.89 3.54
CA CYS A 59 15.75 -36.02 3.77
C CYS A 59 15.51 -36.82 2.49
N GLY A 60 15.00 -36.15 1.44
CA GLY A 60 14.74 -36.76 0.14
C GLY A 60 13.47 -37.59 0.04
N MET A 61 12.62 -37.60 1.08
CA MET A 61 11.39 -38.41 1.16
C MET A 61 10.16 -37.58 1.53
N TYR A 62 9.03 -37.87 0.89
CA TYR A 62 7.70 -37.31 1.23
C TYR A 62 6.66 -38.44 1.32
N ALA A 63 5.87 -38.45 2.39
CA ALA A 63 4.77 -39.40 2.58
C ALA A 63 3.49 -38.89 1.90
N GLY A 64 2.83 -39.75 1.10
CA GLY A 64 1.57 -39.42 0.44
C GLY A 64 0.33 -39.61 1.31
N ASP A 65 0.45 -40.41 2.36
CA ASP A 65 -0.58 -40.65 3.36
C ASP A 65 0.10 -41.15 4.65
N TYR A 66 -0.70 -41.35 5.69
CA TYR A 66 -0.20 -41.89 6.95
C TYR A 66 0.26 -43.36 6.84
N ASP A 67 -0.40 -44.15 5.97
CA ASP A 67 -0.03 -45.54 5.75
C ASP A 67 1.41 -45.68 5.25
N CYS A 68 1.96 -44.68 4.54
CA CYS A 68 3.37 -44.64 4.19
C CYS A 68 4.30 -44.87 5.40
N TYR A 69 3.97 -44.30 6.57
CA TYR A 69 4.78 -44.43 7.78
C TYR A 69 4.62 -45.78 8.49
N LYS A 70 3.68 -46.62 8.05
CA LYS A 70 3.49 -47.99 8.52
C LYS A 70 4.06 -48.99 7.51
N ASP A 71 3.59 -48.89 6.27
CA ASP A 71 3.87 -49.83 5.19
C ASP A 71 5.35 -49.78 4.76
N PHE A 72 5.99 -48.61 4.90
CA PHE A 72 7.41 -48.41 4.63
C PHE A 72 8.20 -48.04 5.89
N ALA A 73 7.77 -48.51 7.07
CA ALA A 73 8.43 -48.23 8.36
C ALA A 73 9.91 -48.64 8.37
N GLU A 74 10.29 -49.72 7.68
CA GLU A 74 11.70 -50.17 7.55
C GLU A 74 12.61 -49.12 6.88
N VAL A 75 12.05 -48.18 6.13
CA VAL A 75 12.76 -47.03 5.54
C VAL A 75 12.57 -45.77 6.39
N PHE A 76 11.33 -45.47 6.79
CA PHE A 76 11.03 -44.22 7.50
C PHE A 76 11.56 -44.18 8.93
N ASP A 77 11.40 -45.25 9.71
CA ASP A 77 11.77 -45.28 11.12
C ASP A 77 13.25 -44.99 11.37
N PRO A 78 14.22 -45.63 10.68
CA PRO A 78 15.62 -45.31 10.89
C PRO A 78 15.97 -43.89 10.42
N ALA A 79 15.33 -43.38 9.37
CA ALA A 79 15.51 -42.01 8.91
C ALA A 79 14.96 -40.98 9.92
N ILE A 80 13.81 -41.25 10.53
CA ILE A 80 13.20 -40.43 11.58
C ILE A 80 14.08 -40.43 12.82
N GLN A 81 14.58 -41.59 13.24
CA GLN A 81 15.47 -41.74 14.39
C GLN A 81 16.77 -40.97 14.19
N GLU A 82 17.40 -41.04 13.01
CA GLU A 82 18.62 -40.28 12.73
C GLU A 82 18.36 -38.77 12.68
N TYR A 83 17.31 -38.33 11.97
CA TYR A 83 17.02 -36.90 11.83
C TYR A 83 16.68 -36.24 13.17
N HIS A 84 15.80 -36.86 13.95
CA HIS A 84 15.28 -36.29 15.19
C HIS A 84 16.08 -36.68 16.43
N GLY A 85 17.03 -37.62 16.31
CA GLY A 85 17.80 -38.13 17.44
C GLY A 85 16.95 -38.89 18.47
N VAL A 86 15.82 -39.48 18.05
CA VAL A 86 14.90 -40.21 18.93
C VAL A 86 15.24 -41.69 18.99
N LYS A 87 15.01 -42.32 20.14
CA LYS A 87 15.25 -43.75 20.33
C LYS A 87 14.17 -44.58 19.60
N PRO A 88 14.50 -45.80 19.13
CA PRO A 88 13.50 -46.74 18.63
C PRO A 88 12.36 -46.95 19.63
N GLY A 89 11.11 -46.89 19.17
CA GLY A 89 9.93 -47.07 20.02
C GLY A 89 9.60 -45.92 20.97
N ALA A 90 10.26 -44.76 20.83
CA ALA A 90 9.89 -43.57 21.60
C ALA A 90 8.48 -43.08 21.24
N ASN A 91 7.71 -42.68 22.26
CA ASN A 91 6.44 -41.99 22.08
C ASN A 91 6.65 -40.47 22.12
N HIS A 92 5.71 -39.74 21.51
CA HIS A 92 5.66 -38.28 21.50
C HIS A 92 4.45 -37.77 22.29
N THR A 93 4.60 -36.63 22.94
CA THR A 93 3.57 -35.94 23.71
C THR A 93 3.38 -34.53 23.18
N SER A 94 2.13 -34.10 23.00
CA SER A 94 1.79 -32.72 22.69
C SER A 94 1.27 -32.00 23.92
N ASP A 95 1.62 -30.72 24.06
CA ASP A 95 1.12 -29.83 25.12
C ASP A 95 1.05 -28.41 24.55
N MET A 96 -0.17 -27.89 24.41
CA MET A 96 -0.47 -26.55 23.91
C MET A 96 -0.95 -25.61 25.03
N ASP A 97 -0.87 -26.03 26.30
CA ASP A 97 -1.32 -25.22 27.43
C ASP A 97 -0.26 -24.17 27.80
N VAL A 98 -0.55 -22.93 27.42
CA VAL A 98 0.31 -21.75 27.64
C VAL A 98 0.55 -21.49 29.12
N THR A 99 -0.34 -21.93 30.00
CA THR A 99 -0.20 -21.72 31.45
C THR A 99 0.99 -22.48 32.04
N ASN A 100 1.44 -23.54 31.36
CA ASN A 100 2.63 -24.31 31.72
C ASN A 100 3.96 -23.60 31.37
N ILE A 101 3.91 -22.48 30.62
CA ILE A 101 5.09 -21.66 30.33
C ILE A 101 5.32 -20.65 31.47
N ILE A 102 6.52 -20.66 32.03
CA ILE A 102 6.93 -19.77 33.12
C ILE A 102 7.79 -18.64 32.54
N GLY A 103 7.35 -17.40 32.79
CA GLY A 103 8.05 -16.20 32.32
C GLY A 103 7.93 -15.96 30.80
N ASN A 104 8.81 -15.12 30.29
CA ASN A 104 8.96 -14.77 28.87
C ASN A 104 10.41 -14.38 28.59
N ILE A 105 10.72 -14.00 27.34
CA ILE A 105 12.02 -13.37 27.04
C ILE A 105 12.12 -12.05 27.85
N ASP A 106 13.26 -11.84 28.50
CA ASP A 106 13.50 -10.67 29.34
C ASP A 106 13.33 -9.38 28.50
N GLU A 107 12.68 -8.36 29.05
CA GLU A 107 12.32 -7.15 28.30
C GLU A 107 13.53 -6.36 27.77
N ASP A 108 14.67 -6.51 28.43
CA ASP A 108 15.93 -5.86 28.06
C ASP A 108 16.59 -6.53 26.84
N VAL A 109 16.14 -7.74 26.44
CA VAL A 109 16.63 -8.39 25.22
C VAL A 109 16.15 -7.61 23.99
N PRO A 110 17.04 -7.20 23.08
CA PRO A 110 16.72 -6.42 21.89
C PRO A 110 16.14 -7.32 20.78
N VAL A 111 15.03 -7.99 21.07
CA VAL A 111 14.31 -8.80 20.09
C VAL A 111 13.61 -7.89 19.08
N GLN A 112 13.86 -8.17 17.81
CA GLN A 112 13.24 -7.50 16.67
C GLN A 112 11.88 -8.13 16.35
N ALA A 113 11.80 -9.46 16.30
CA ALA A 113 10.56 -10.19 16.00
C ALA A 113 10.61 -11.63 16.52
N VAL A 114 9.43 -12.17 16.80
CA VAL A 114 9.19 -13.60 17.07
C VAL A 114 8.25 -14.18 16.02
N ARG A 115 8.52 -15.43 15.61
CA ARG A 115 7.70 -16.15 14.63
C ARG A 115 7.59 -17.61 15.01
N LEU A 116 6.37 -18.10 15.20
CA LEU A 116 6.07 -19.50 15.46
C LEU A 116 5.25 -20.06 14.31
N ARG A 117 5.59 -21.26 13.85
CA ARG A 117 4.88 -21.98 12.79
C ARG A 117 4.67 -23.42 13.19
N VAL A 118 3.50 -23.98 12.91
CA VAL A 118 3.24 -25.43 12.98
C VAL A 118 2.66 -25.98 11.68
N CYS A 119 2.85 -27.27 11.43
CA CYS A 119 2.16 -28.01 10.38
C CYS A 119 1.11 -28.95 11.00
N ARG A 120 -0.07 -29.06 10.37
CA ARG A 120 -1.15 -29.98 10.77
C ARG A 120 -1.81 -30.59 9.53
N ASN A 121 -2.11 -31.88 9.60
CA ASN A 121 -2.94 -32.61 8.63
C ASN A 121 -4.18 -33.18 9.30
N ILE A 122 -5.24 -33.39 8.54
CA ILE A 122 -6.55 -33.85 9.04
C ILE A 122 -6.65 -35.36 8.82
N SER A 123 -7.09 -36.11 9.83
CA SER A 123 -7.17 -37.56 9.81
C SER A 123 -8.16 -38.07 8.75
N GLY A 124 -7.79 -39.20 8.13
CA GLY A 124 -8.56 -39.88 7.08
C GLY A 124 -8.62 -39.17 5.73
N PHE A 125 -7.79 -38.16 5.50
CA PHE A 125 -7.41 -37.67 4.18
C PHE A 125 -5.99 -38.14 3.85
N GLY A 126 -5.65 -38.26 2.57
CA GLY A 126 -4.24 -38.40 2.16
C GLY A 126 -3.45 -37.13 2.54
N LEU A 127 -2.14 -37.25 2.76
CA LEU A 127 -1.25 -36.08 2.93
C LEU A 127 -1.09 -35.37 1.58
N SER A 128 -0.59 -34.13 1.55
CA SER A 128 -0.51 -33.32 0.32
C SER A 128 0.05 -34.04 -0.91
N PRO A 129 1.12 -34.88 -0.81
CA PRO A 129 1.64 -35.64 -1.95
C PRO A 129 0.69 -36.73 -2.48
N GLY A 130 -0.18 -37.32 -1.65
CA GLY A 130 -1.09 -38.41 -2.03
C GLY A 130 -2.57 -38.00 -2.12
N MET A 131 -2.92 -36.80 -1.67
CA MET A 131 -4.27 -36.26 -1.70
C MET A 131 -4.78 -36.07 -3.15
N CYS A 132 -6.02 -36.50 -3.41
CA CYS A 132 -6.71 -36.24 -4.69
C CYS A 132 -7.35 -34.84 -4.70
N LYS A 133 -7.83 -34.39 -5.86
CA LYS A 133 -8.43 -33.06 -6.01
C LYS A 133 -9.66 -32.90 -5.12
N GLU A 134 -10.54 -33.90 -5.06
CA GLU A 134 -11.78 -33.86 -4.28
C GLU A 134 -11.50 -33.74 -2.78
N GLN A 135 -10.53 -34.50 -2.27
CA GLN A 135 -10.09 -34.40 -0.88
C GLN A 135 -9.51 -33.01 -0.57
N ARG A 136 -8.75 -32.45 -1.51
CA ARG A 136 -8.15 -31.11 -1.36
C ARG A 136 -9.22 -30.01 -1.30
N ASP A 137 -10.22 -30.09 -2.16
CA ASP A 137 -11.37 -29.19 -2.16
C ASP A 137 -12.17 -29.33 -0.85
N GLN A 138 -12.32 -30.55 -0.32
CA GLN A 138 -12.96 -30.78 0.99
C GLN A 138 -12.19 -30.14 2.15
N VAL A 139 -10.86 -30.26 2.17
CA VAL A 139 -10.01 -29.58 3.17
C VAL A 139 -10.21 -28.06 3.09
N GLN A 140 -10.24 -27.49 1.88
CA GLN A 140 -10.49 -26.05 1.70
C GLN A 140 -11.86 -25.63 2.28
N ILE A 141 -12.92 -26.39 1.99
CA ILE A 141 -14.27 -26.12 2.49
C ILE A 141 -14.31 -26.15 4.02
N LEU A 142 -13.69 -27.15 4.65
CA LEU A 142 -13.59 -27.24 6.11
C LEU A 142 -12.86 -26.04 6.70
N MET A 143 -11.80 -25.56 6.03
CA MET A 143 -11.06 -24.40 6.49
C MET A 143 -11.85 -23.10 6.36
N ILE A 144 -12.58 -22.90 5.26
CA ILE A 144 -13.46 -21.74 5.12
C ILE A 144 -14.51 -21.70 6.25
N SER A 145 -15.06 -22.86 6.62
CA SER A 145 -15.98 -22.98 7.76
C SER A 145 -15.31 -22.63 9.09
N ALA A 146 -14.13 -23.21 9.36
CA ALA A 146 -13.38 -22.96 10.58
C ALA A 146 -12.98 -21.49 10.74
N PHE A 147 -12.50 -20.85 9.68
CA PHE A 147 -12.08 -19.45 9.70
C PHE A 147 -13.23 -18.48 9.96
N LYS A 148 -14.45 -18.79 9.50
CA LYS A 148 -15.65 -17.97 9.80
C LYS A 148 -16.04 -17.99 11.27
N LYS A 149 -15.64 -19.03 12.02
CA LYS A 149 -15.92 -19.18 13.45
C LYS A 149 -14.84 -18.54 14.34
N LEU A 150 -13.72 -18.10 13.76
CA LEU A 150 -12.68 -17.38 14.51
C LEU A 150 -13.16 -15.97 14.87
N SER A 151 -13.00 -15.61 16.14
CA SER A 151 -13.46 -14.33 16.71
C SER A 151 -12.34 -13.59 17.44
N GLY A 152 -12.60 -12.32 17.80
CA GLY A 152 -11.65 -11.48 18.51
C GLY A 152 -10.36 -11.23 17.72
N ASP A 153 -9.22 -11.40 18.38
CA ASP A 153 -7.88 -11.22 17.80
C ASP A 153 -7.51 -12.21 16.68
N LEU A 154 -8.28 -13.30 16.52
CA LEU A 154 -8.11 -14.28 15.45
C LEU A 154 -9.02 -14.03 14.24
N SER A 155 -9.96 -13.08 14.34
CA SER A 155 -10.88 -12.75 13.24
C SER A 155 -10.11 -12.21 12.03
N GLY A 156 -10.50 -12.65 10.84
CA GLY A 156 -9.73 -12.41 9.63
C GLY A 156 -10.45 -12.77 8.34
N ASN A 157 -9.70 -12.73 7.24
CA ASN A 157 -10.22 -13.02 5.91
C ASN A 157 -9.48 -14.21 5.30
N TYR A 158 -10.22 -15.07 4.60
CA TYR A 158 -9.68 -16.14 3.79
C TYR A 158 -9.68 -15.74 2.32
N TYR A 159 -8.58 -16.01 1.64
CA TYR A 159 -8.35 -15.70 0.24
C TYR A 159 -7.96 -16.98 -0.51
N PRO A 160 -8.87 -17.58 -1.30
CA PRO A 160 -8.52 -18.70 -2.15
C PRO A 160 -7.49 -18.24 -3.20
N LEU A 161 -6.52 -19.11 -3.52
CA LEU A 161 -5.56 -18.82 -4.60
C LEU A 161 -6.23 -18.90 -5.97
N ALA A 162 -7.14 -19.85 -6.16
CA ALA A 162 -7.97 -19.95 -7.35
C ALA A 162 -8.87 -18.71 -7.47
N GLY A 163 -8.77 -18.01 -8.61
CA GLY A 163 -9.55 -16.79 -8.85
C GLY A 163 -9.16 -15.58 -8.01
N MET A 164 -8.02 -15.60 -7.31
CA MET A 164 -7.55 -14.47 -6.50
C MET A 164 -7.36 -13.20 -7.36
N ASP A 165 -7.99 -12.10 -6.94
CA ASP A 165 -7.81 -10.80 -7.59
C ASP A 165 -6.35 -10.33 -7.54
N GLY A 166 -5.88 -9.70 -8.63
CA GLY A 166 -4.48 -9.27 -8.76
C GLY A 166 -4.03 -8.26 -7.72
N LYS A 167 -4.92 -7.37 -7.22
CA LYS A 167 -4.58 -6.40 -6.16
C LYS A 167 -4.48 -7.11 -4.81
N VAL A 168 -5.38 -8.03 -4.52
CA VAL A 168 -5.32 -8.88 -3.32
C VAL A 168 -4.03 -9.71 -3.33
N ARG A 169 -3.70 -10.29 -4.49
CA ARG A 169 -2.47 -11.05 -4.69
C ARG A 169 -1.23 -10.20 -4.43
N GLN A 170 -1.13 -9.00 -5.02
CA GLN A 170 0.00 -8.11 -4.79
C GLN A 170 0.10 -7.68 -3.32
N LYS A 171 -1.02 -7.37 -2.67
CA LYS A 171 -1.03 -7.04 -1.24
C LYS A 171 -0.50 -8.19 -0.37
N LEU A 172 -0.90 -9.43 -0.66
CA LEU A 172 -0.37 -10.60 0.03
C LEU A 172 1.12 -10.85 -0.29
N VAL A 173 1.64 -10.42 -1.44
CA VAL A 173 3.08 -10.43 -1.75
C VAL A 173 3.81 -9.38 -0.91
N ASP A 174 3.29 -8.15 -0.87
CA ASP A 174 3.88 -7.02 -0.13
C ASP A 174 3.92 -7.31 1.38
N ASP A 175 2.91 -8.01 1.88
CA ASP A 175 2.83 -8.48 3.28
C ASP A 175 3.68 -9.73 3.56
N HIS A 176 4.35 -10.29 2.54
CA HIS A 176 5.09 -11.56 2.61
C HIS A 176 4.24 -12.77 3.06
N PHE A 177 2.94 -12.76 2.74
CA PHE A 177 1.97 -13.80 3.11
C PHE A 177 1.68 -14.77 1.98
N LEU A 178 1.90 -14.39 0.72
CA LEU A 178 1.62 -15.25 -0.43
C LEU A 178 2.65 -16.37 -0.58
N PHE A 179 2.19 -17.61 -0.69
CA PHE A 179 2.99 -18.72 -1.20
C PHE A 179 2.65 -18.98 -2.67
N MET A 180 3.64 -19.46 -3.44
CA MET A 180 3.53 -19.65 -4.90
C MET A 180 3.98 -21.05 -5.31
N SER A 181 3.43 -21.55 -6.41
CA SER A 181 3.98 -22.72 -7.11
C SER A 181 5.34 -22.36 -7.70
N GLY A 182 6.21 -23.36 -7.78
CA GLY A 182 7.53 -23.19 -8.38
C GLY A 182 8.62 -23.96 -7.66
N ASP A 183 8.35 -24.60 -6.52
CA ASP A 183 9.35 -25.41 -5.84
C ASP A 183 9.52 -26.74 -6.61
N PRO A 184 10.71 -26.97 -7.20
CA PRO A 184 10.94 -28.17 -8.00
C PRO A 184 10.74 -29.47 -7.18
N ASN A 185 11.03 -29.44 -5.88
CA ASN A 185 10.85 -30.57 -4.98
C ASN A 185 9.36 -30.88 -4.78
N PHE A 186 8.53 -29.85 -4.61
CA PHE A 186 7.09 -30.03 -4.43
C PHE A 186 6.40 -30.51 -5.69
N LYS A 187 6.85 -30.07 -6.87
CA LYS A 187 6.38 -30.59 -8.16
C LYS A 187 6.64 -32.08 -8.30
N VAL A 188 7.88 -32.53 -8.07
CA VAL A 188 8.23 -33.96 -8.22
C VAL A 188 7.66 -34.84 -7.11
N ALA A 189 7.46 -34.29 -5.90
CA ALA A 189 6.77 -34.99 -4.83
C ALA A 189 5.26 -35.13 -5.08
N GLY A 190 4.70 -34.39 -6.04
CA GLY A 190 3.26 -34.40 -6.33
C GLY A 190 2.42 -33.52 -5.42
N ILE A 191 3.05 -32.62 -4.66
CA ILE A 191 2.39 -31.64 -3.77
C ILE A 191 1.69 -30.55 -4.60
N GLU A 192 2.29 -30.13 -5.72
CA GLU A 192 1.74 -29.08 -6.60
C GLU A 192 0.68 -29.58 -7.61
N ARG A 193 0.19 -30.82 -7.48
CA ARG A 193 -0.89 -31.31 -8.37
C ARG A 193 -2.13 -30.42 -8.28
N ASP A 194 -2.77 -30.15 -9.41
CA ASP A 194 -4.00 -29.36 -9.50
C ASP A 194 -3.83 -27.91 -9.01
N TRP A 195 -2.64 -27.33 -9.12
CA TRP A 195 -2.41 -25.94 -8.71
C TRP A 195 -3.19 -24.93 -9.58
N PRO A 196 -3.87 -23.90 -9.03
CA PRO A 196 -3.92 -23.48 -7.62
C PRO A 196 -5.15 -24.00 -6.84
N ASP A 197 -5.88 -24.99 -7.33
CA ASP A 197 -7.18 -25.42 -6.82
C ASP A 197 -7.08 -25.97 -5.39
N GLY A 198 -8.07 -25.66 -4.55
CA GLY A 198 -8.11 -26.08 -3.16
C GLY A 198 -7.09 -25.37 -2.24
N ARG A 199 -6.31 -24.40 -2.74
CA ARG A 199 -5.31 -23.65 -1.94
C ARG A 199 -5.83 -22.28 -1.56
N GLY A 200 -5.33 -21.75 -0.44
CA GLY A 200 -5.58 -20.37 -0.06
C GLY A 200 -4.88 -19.95 1.22
N ILE A 201 -5.11 -18.69 1.58
CA ILE A 201 -4.44 -18.01 2.68
C ILE A 201 -5.49 -17.40 3.58
N PHE A 202 -5.40 -17.65 4.88
CA PHE A 202 -6.12 -16.88 5.89
C PHE A 202 -5.15 -16.00 6.65
N HIS A 203 -5.52 -14.75 6.94
CA HIS A 203 -4.83 -13.99 7.98
C HIS A 203 -5.82 -13.16 8.81
N ASN A 204 -5.50 -12.97 10.09
CA ASN A 204 -6.28 -12.09 10.97
C ASN A 204 -6.11 -10.62 10.57
N SER A 205 -7.01 -9.76 11.06
CA SER A 205 -7.00 -8.32 10.77
C SER A 205 -5.71 -7.64 11.23
N ALA A 206 -5.13 -8.12 12.34
CA ALA A 206 -3.87 -7.60 12.90
C ALA A 206 -2.61 -8.12 12.19
N LYS A 207 -2.73 -8.99 11.18
CA LYS A 207 -1.61 -9.58 10.43
C LYS A 207 -0.59 -10.33 11.32
N SER A 208 -1.03 -10.82 12.47
CA SER A 208 -0.22 -11.52 13.48
C SER A 208 -0.52 -13.02 13.57
N PHE A 209 -1.50 -13.50 12.81
CA PHE A 209 -1.88 -14.90 12.67
C PHE A 209 -2.21 -15.20 11.21
N LEU A 210 -1.56 -16.20 10.63
CA LEU A 210 -1.57 -16.55 9.20
C LEU A 210 -1.71 -18.06 9.04
N VAL A 211 -2.57 -18.52 8.14
CA VAL A 211 -2.72 -19.95 7.80
C VAL A 211 -2.60 -20.13 6.30
N TRP A 212 -1.67 -20.98 5.87
CA TRP A 212 -1.64 -21.49 4.50
C TRP A 212 -2.38 -22.81 4.45
N VAL A 213 -3.29 -22.94 3.48
CA VAL A 213 -4.12 -24.12 3.25
C VAL A 213 -3.65 -24.86 2.01
N ASN A 214 -3.38 -26.16 2.16
CA ASN A 214 -2.98 -27.11 1.11
C ASN A 214 -1.69 -26.74 0.34
N GLU A 215 -0.70 -26.23 1.06
CA GLU A 215 0.65 -25.97 0.54
C GLU A 215 1.50 -27.25 0.63
N GLU A 216 2.43 -27.37 1.57
CA GLU A 216 3.22 -28.59 1.83
C GLU A 216 2.42 -29.62 2.67
N ASP A 217 1.63 -29.12 3.60
CA ASP A 217 0.70 -29.86 4.48
C ASP A 217 -0.70 -29.24 4.31
N HIS A 218 -1.74 -29.87 4.86
CA HIS A 218 -3.10 -29.32 4.80
C HIS A 218 -3.14 -27.93 5.43
N LEU A 219 -2.43 -27.75 6.55
CA LEU A 219 -2.33 -26.48 7.24
C LEU A 219 -0.90 -26.18 7.67
N LYS A 220 -0.44 -24.98 7.34
CA LYS A 220 0.74 -24.36 7.92
C LYS A 220 0.29 -23.10 8.66
N ILE A 221 0.21 -23.18 9.99
CA ILE A 221 -0.36 -22.16 10.87
C ILE A 221 0.80 -21.37 11.49
N THR A 222 0.78 -20.06 11.35
CA THR A 222 1.84 -19.15 11.82
C THR A 222 1.26 -18.09 12.75
N SER A 223 1.94 -17.85 13.87
CA SER A 223 1.74 -16.69 14.74
C SER A 223 3.03 -15.89 14.78
N MET A 224 2.95 -14.57 14.60
CA MET A 224 4.13 -13.71 14.50
C MET A 224 3.84 -12.30 14.99
N GLU A 225 4.86 -11.65 15.54
CA GLU A 225 4.82 -10.24 15.93
C GLU A 225 6.21 -9.63 16.11
N MET A 226 6.25 -8.30 16.11
CA MET A 226 7.46 -7.54 16.42
C MET A 226 7.68 -7.50 17.94
N GLY A 227 8.93 -7.45 18.37
CA GLY A 227 9.28 -7.50 19.79
C GLY A 227 9.47 -8.93 20.32
N GLY A 228 9.58 -9.06 21.65
CA GLY A 228 10.04 -10.28 22.33
C GLY A 228 8.96 -11.10 23.03
N ASP A 229 7.67 -10.86 22.79
CA ASP A 229 6.58 -11.57 23.47
C ASP A 229 6.34 -12.98 22.89
N LEU A 230 7.29 -13.89 23.10
CA LEU A 230 7.19 -15.25 22.56
C LEU A 230 6.02 -16.02 23.19
N LYS A 231 5.74 -15.81 24.47
CA LYS A 231 4.61 -16.44 25.17
C LYS A 231 3.27 -15.97 24.61
N GLY A 232 3.08 -14.68 24.37
CA GLY A 232 1.87 -14.12 23.76
C GLY A 232 1.66 -14.62 22.32
N ALA A 233 2.73 -14.64 21.52
CA ALA A 233 2.69 -15.21 20.19
C ALA A 233 2.34 -16.72 20.20
N PHE A 234 2.84 -17.49 21.16
CA PHE A 234 2.46 -18.91 21.35
C PHE A 234 1.01 -19.05 21.83
N ALA A 235 0.53 -18.16 22.71
CA ALA A 235 -0.86 -18.17 23.17
C ALA A 235 -1.86 -17.99 22.03
N ARG A 236 -1.57 -17.03 21.15
CA ARG A 236 -2.36 -16.80 19.93
C ARG A 236 -2.32 -18.01 19.00
N LEU A 237 -1.15 -18.64 18.85
CA LEU A 237 -1.00 -19.85 18.05
C LEU A 237 -1.84 -21.01 18.61
N ALA A 238 -1.74 -21.28 19.91
CA ALA A 238 -2.46 -22.34 20.61
C ALA A 238 -3.97 -22.16 20.50
N LYS A 239 -4.46 -20.95 20.81
CA LYS A 239 -5.88 -20.59 20.67
C LYS A 239 -6.38 -20.83 19.24
N GLY A 240 -5.61 -20.43 18.23
CA GLY A 240 -5.95 -20.63 16.82
C GLY A 240 -6.01 -22.10 16.42
N ILE A 241 -5.03 -22.91 16.83
CA ILE A 241 -4.98 -24.34 16.53
C ILE A 241 -6.16 -25.07 17.19
N ILE A 242 -6.43 -24.81 18.47
CA ILE A 242 -7.54 -25.43 19.21
C ILE A 242 -8.87 -25.06 18.54
N SER A 243 -9.10 -23.78 18.24
CA SER A 243 -10.33 -23.32 17.60
C SER A 243 -10.56 -23.93 16.22
N ILE A 244 -9.50 -24.04 15.39
CA ILE A 244 -9.60 -24.69 14.08
C ILE A 244 -9.86 -26.19 14.25
N GLY A 245 -9.15 -26.86 15.17
CA GLY A 245 -9.31 -28.29 15.45
C GLY A 245 -10.71 -28.66 15.93
N ASP A 246 -11.25 -27.89 16.88
CA ASP A 246 -12.62 -28.05 17.38
C ASP A 246 -13.65 -27.88 16.26
N SER A 247 -13.43 -26.91 15.36
CA SER A 247 -14.30 -26.75 14.19
C SER A 247 -14.21 -27.91 13.21
N VAL A 248 -13.00 -28.43 12.93
CA VAL A 248 -12.83 -29.61 12.06
C VAL A 248 -13.55 -30.82 12.65
N LYS A 249 -13.43 -31.03 13.97
CA LYS A 249 -14.13 -32.09 14.69
C LYS A 249 -15.64 -31.93 14.63
N ALA A 250 -16.15 -30.73 14.88
CA ALA A 250 -17.58 -30.44 14.82
C ALA A 250 -18.15 -30.61 13.39
N ASP A 251 -17.44 -30.15 12.36
CA ASP A 251 -17.97 -30.10 11.00
C ASP A 251 -17.79 -31.41 10.22
N SER A 252 -16.83 -32.26 10.60
CA SER A 252 -16.49 -33.48 9.84
C SER A 252 -16.34 -34.76 10.66
N GLY A 253 -16.34 -34.67 11.99
CA GLY A 253 -16.01 -35.79 12.87
C GLY A 253 -14.53 -36.21 12.84
N ARG A 254 -13.67 -35.47 12.11
CA ARG A 254 -12.23 -35.73 11.98
C ARG A 254 -11.43 -34.85 12.92
N GLU A 255 -10.19 -35.20 13.16
CA GLU A 255 -9.28 -34.44 14.03
C GLU A 255 -7.96 -34.20 13.30
N PHE A 256 -7.08 -33.39 13.88
CA PHE A 256 -5.70 -33.37 13.41
C PHE A 256 -5.05 -34.73 13.63
N HIS A 257 -4.36 -35.23 12.62
CA HIS A 257 -3.78 -36.56 12.65
C HIS A 257 -2.61 -36.60 13.63
N PHE A 258 -2.81 -37.25 14.77
CA PHE A 258 -1.81 -37.50 15.79
C PHE A 258 -1.59 -39.00 15.96
N ASP A 259 -0.34 -39.42 15.98
CA ASP A 259 0.09 -40.79 16.24
C ASP A 259 1.02 -40.78 17.46
N SER A 260 0.86 -41.74 18.39
CA SER A 260 1.63 -41.72 19.64
C SER A 260 3.13 -41.87 19.44
N ARG A 261 3.56 -42.49 18.34
CA ARG A 261 4.97 -42.67 17.98
C ARG A 261 5.49 -41.51 17.16
N LEU A 262 4.69 -40.96 16.24
CA LEU A 262 5.11 -39.92 15.28
C LEU A 262 4.79 -38.49 15.71
N GLY A 263 3.90 -38.29 16.68
CA GLY A 263 3.27 -37.01 16.95
C GLY A 263 2.29 -36.60 15.85
N TYR A 264 2.20 -35.30 15.56
CA TYR A 264 1.42 -34.81 14.42
C TYR A 264 2.05 -35.27 13.11
N VAL A 265 1.25 -35.92 12.29
CA VAL A 265 1.69 -36.52 11.02
C VAL A 265 1.80 -35.44 9.94
N THR A 266 2.94 -35.38 9.25
CA THR A 266 3.26 -34.39 8.21
C THR A 266 3.71 -35.05 6.91
N SER A 267 3.61 -34.34 5.78
CA SER A 267 4.09 -34.82 4.47
C SER A 267 5.59 -35.08 4.46
N CYS A 268 6.37 -34.19 5.08
CA CYS A 268 7.82 -34.33 5.22
C CYS A 268 8.17 -34.93 6.59
N PRO A 269 8.99 -36.00 6.69
CA PRO A 269 9.38 -36.59 7.97
C PRO A 269 10.10 -35.63 8.92
N THR A 270 10.68 -34.55 8.39
CA THR A 270 11.42 -33.56 9.19
C THR A 270 10.50 -32.66 10.05
N ASN A 271 9.19 -32.60 9.73
CA ASN A 271 8.18 -31.82 10.44
C ASN A 271 7.33 -32.66 11.42
N LEU A 272 7.65 -33.95 11.63
CA LEU A 272 6.97 -34.80 12.60
C LEU A 272 7.16 -34.33 14.06
N GLY A 273 6.40 -34.92 14.98
CA GLY A 273 6.37 -34.56 16.39
C GLY A 273 5.39 -33.41 16.62
N THR A 274 5.90 -32.29 17.13
CA THR A 274 5.11 -31.06 17.33
C THR A 274 4.82 -30.32 16.03
N GLY A 275 5.65 -30.52 15.00
CA GLY A 275 5.68 -29.71 13.79
C GLY A 275 6.04 -28.24 14.00
N ILE A 276 6.48 -27.86 15.21
CA ILE A 276 6.75 -26.46 15.55
C ILE A 276 8.11 -25.98 15.05
N TRP A 277 8.12 -24.76 14.53
CA TRP A 277 9.31 -23.96 14.26
C TRP A 277 9.09 -22.57 14.85
N ALA A 278 9.70 -22.32 16.01
CA ALA A 278 9.73 -21.04 16.67
C ALA A 278 11.10 -20.40 16.43
N SER A 279 11.12 -19.15 15.97
CA SER A 279 12.33 -18.41 15.68
C SER A 279 12.26 -16.97 16.21
N ILE A 280 13.39 -16.48 16.72
CA ILE A 280 13.55 -15.16 17.34
C ILE A 280 14.69 -14.44 16.64
N LYS A 281 14.38 -13.26 16.10
CA LYS A 281 15.37 -12.38 15.48
C LYS A 281 15.83 -11.33 16.48
N LEU A 282 17.13 -11.28 16.77
CA LEU A 282 17.73 -10.36 17.74
C LEU A 282 19.19 -10.01 17.39
N ASP A 283 19.65 -8.87 17.92
CA ASP A 283 21.03 -8.41 17.74
C ASP A 283 21.93 -8.89 18.89
N LEU A 284 23.06 -9.51 18.54
CA LEU A 284 24.06 -10.06 19.47
C LEU A 284 25.50 -9.64 19.06
N PRO A 285 25.84 -8.34 19.12
CA PRO A 285 27.13 -7.82 18.65
C PRO A 285 28.36 -8.33 19.41
N GLY A 286 28.23 -8.70 20.67
CA GLY A 286 29.27 -9.37 21.46
C GLY A 286 29.56 -10.77 20.92
N TRP A 287 28.52 -11.57 20.69
CA TRP A 287 28.63 -12.88 20.04
C TRP A 287 29.17 -12.78 18.61
N ALA A 288 28.77 -11.76 17.85
CA ALA A 288 29.32 -11.51 16.52
C ALA A 288 30.85 -11.36 16.52
N ARG A 289 31.42 -10.74 17.58
CA ARG A 289 32.87 -10.61 17.75
C ARG A 289 33.59 -11.89 18.16
N GLU A 290 32.92 -12.80 18.87
CA GLU A 290 33.47 -14.13 19.16
C GLU A 290 33.49 -15.02 17.91
N GLY A 291 32.57 -14.79 16.97
CA GLY A 291 32.49 -15.47 15.69
C GLY A 291 31.41 -16.55 15.61
N ALA A 292 30.96 -16.80 14.38
CA ALA A 292 29.84 -17.67 14.04
C ALA A 292 29.91 -19.09 14.63
N GLU A 293 31.09 -19.71 14.61
CA GLU A 293 31.28 -21.10 15.06
C GLU A 293 31.20 -21.22 16.59
N VAL A 294 31.65 -20.19 17.33
CA VAL A 294 31.58 -20.16 18.78
C VAL A 294 30.11 -20.04 19.22
N LEU A 295 29.36 -19.13 18.59
CA LEU A 295 27.91 -19.02 18.82
C LEU A 295 27.19 -20.31 18.44
N ARG A 296 27.53 -20.95 17.30
CA ARG A 296 26.93 -22.23 16.90
C ARG A 296 27.17 -23.31 17.95
N THR A 297 28.38 -23.40 18.49
CA THR A 297 28.73 -24.34 19.55
C THR A 297 27.94 -24.05 20.83
N ARG A 298 27.80 -22.78 21.21
CA ARG A 298 27.02 -22.39 22.39
C ARG A 298 25.53 -22.70 22.22
N CYS A 299 24.96 -22.36 21.07
CA CYS A 299 23.58 -22.65 20.75
C CYS A 299 23.30 -24.16 20.73
N GLU A 300 24.23 -24.97 20.22
CA GLU A 300 24.13 -26.43 20.25
C GLU A 300 24.06 -26.96 21.70
N GLN A 301 24.88 -26.43 22.62
CA GLN A 301 24.81 -26.77 24.06
C GLN A 301 23.46 -26.35 24.69
N LEU A 302 22.91 -25.22 24.23
CA LEU A 302 21.60 -24.71 24.64
C LEU A 302 20.43 -25.34 23.86
N LYS A 303 20.69 -26.32 22.99
CA LYS A 303 19.68 -27.05 22.21
C LYS A 303 18.85 -26.15 21.26
N ILE A 304 19.47 -25.12 20.72
CA ILE A 304 18.90 -24.15 19.78
C ILE A 304 19.80 -24.02 18.54
N LEU A 305 19.26 -23.43 17.47
CA LEU A 305 19.94 -23.28 16.19
C LEU A 305 20.09 -21.81 15.81
N PRO A 306 21.32 -21.29 15.60
CA PRO A 306 21.54 -19.94 15.10
C PRO A 306 21.64 -19.92 13.59
N ARG A 307 21.04 -18.89 12.98
CA ARG A 307 21.26 -18.50 11.58
C ARG A 307 21.71 -17.05 11.53
N ILE A 308 22.82 -16.81 10.82
CA ILE A 308 23.32 -15.46 10.59
C ILE A 308 22.44 -14.81 9.54
N THR A 309 21.97 -13.60 9.85
CA THR A 309 21.21 -12.78 8.88
C THR A 309 22.00 -11.56 8.43
N THR A 310 22.73 -10.92 9.35
CA THR A 310 23.68 -9.83 9.10
C THR A 310 24.88 -9.99 10.04
N ASP A 311 25.85 -9.08 9.99
CA ASP A 311 27.06 -9.14 10.83
C ASP A 311 26.77 -9.16 12.34
N CYS A 312 25.64 -8.64 12.81
CA CYS A 312 25.29 -8.60 14.24
C CYS A 312 23.88 -9.15 14.55
N THR A 313 23.06 -9.44 13.53
CA THR A 313 21.69 -9.94 13.72
C THR A 313 21.60 -11.45 13.45
N PHE A 314 21.00 -12.16 14.40
CA PHE A 314 20.83 -13.61 14.35
C PHE A 314 19.34 -13.99 14.42
N ASP A 315 18.99 -15.05 13.71
CA ASP A 315 17.71 -15.75 13.86
C ASP A 315 17.96 -17.04 14.63
N ILE A 316 17.47 -17.11 15.87
CA ILE A 316 17.66 -18.22 16.80
C ILE A 316 16.37 -19.03 16.85
N SER A 317 16.47 -20.34 16.60
CA SER A 317 15.30 -21.22 16.48
C SER A 317 15.41 -22.49 17.32
N ASN A 318 14.29 -23.16 17.57
CA ASN A 318 14.30 -24.47 18.22
C ASN A 318 15.00 -25.52 17.34
N LYS A 319 15.79 -26.39 17.98
CA LYS A 319 16.44 -27.50 17.29
C LYS A 319 15.51 -28.70 17.10
N TYR A 320 14.78 -29.07 18.15
CA TYR A 320 14.00 -30.30 18.20
C TYR A 320 12.53 -30.04 17.86
N ARG A 321 11.90 -31.03 17.21
CA ARG A 321 10.45 -31.08 16.96
C ARG A 321 9.80 -32.33 17.56
N MET A 322 10.57 -33.39 17.72
CA MET A 322 10.15 -34.68 18.27
C MET A 322 10.81 -34.93 19.63
N GLY A 323 10.16 -35.74 20.46
CA GLY A 323 10.62 -36.06 21.82
C GLY A 323 10.38 -34.99 22.90
N TYR A 324 9.85 -33.83 22.55
CA TYR A 324 9.49 -32.74 23.47
C TYR A 324 8.14 -32.16 23.09
N SER A 325 7.33 -31.72 24.06
CA SER A 325 6.07 -31.03 23.78
C SER A 325 6.28 -29.59 23.27
N GLU A 326 5.24 -28.96 22.71
CA GLU A 326 5.31 -27.57 22.25
C GLU A 326 5.69 -26.62 23.38
N VAL A 327 5.05 -26.74 24.55
CA VAL A 327 5.40 -25.98 25.77
C VAL A 327 6.87 -26.15 26.15
N GLN A 328 7.40 -27.37 26.16
CA GLN A 328 8.80 -27.62 26.51
C GLN A 328 9.78 -26.96 25.53
N ILE A 329 9.45 -26.97 24.24
CA ILE A 329 10.25 -26.32 23.20
C ILE A 329 10.23 -24.80 23.39
N ILE A 330 9.07 -24.19 23.64
CA ILE A 330 8.97 -22.75 23.85
C ILE A 330 9.66 -22.32 25.14
N GLN A 331 9.48 -23.04 26.25
CA GLN A 331 10.17 -22.77 27.50
C GLN A 331 11.70 -22.83 27.32
N SER A 332 12.20 -23.89 26.67
CA SER A 332 13.63 -24.06 26.43
C SER A 332 14.20 -22.91 25.58
N LEU A 333 13.42 -22.42 24.62
CA LEU A 333 13.82 -21.31 23.75
C LEU A 333 13.83 -19.98 24.50
N ILE A 334 12.85 -19.71 25.38
CA ILE A 334 12.83 -18.55 26.28
C ILE A 334 14.09 -18.55 27.16
N ASP A 335 14.33 -19.65 27.85
CA ASP A 335 15.45 -19.80 28.78
C ASP A 335 16.79 -19.61 28.06
N ALA A 336 16.94 -20.22 26.88
CA ALA A 336 18.16 -20.13 26.09
C ALA A 336 18.44 -18.70 25.59
N ILE A 337 17.42 -17.96 25.14
CA ILE A 337 17.59 -16.55 24.73
C ILE A 337 18.01 -15.68 25.91
N ASN A 338 17.38 -15.85 27.08
CA ASN A 338 17.72 -15.09 28.28
C ASN A 338 19.16 -15.39 28.75
N ILE A 339 19.61 -16.64 28.64
CA ILE A 339 21.01 -17.03 28.90
C ILE A 339 21.96 -16.38 27.89
N LEU A 340 21.67 -16.51 26.59
CA LEU A 340 22.50 -15.93 25.53
C LEU A 340 22.65 -14.42 25.67
N TYR A 341 21.59 -13.72 26.09
CA TYR A 341 21.64 -12.27 26.26
C TYR A 341 22.43 -11.85 27.51
N LYS A 342 22.35 -12.61 28.61
CA LYS A 342 23.23 -12.39 29.78
C LYS A 342 24.70 -12.55 29.40
N GLU A 343 25.02 -13.56 28.59
CA GLU A 343 26.37 -13.79 28.06
C GLU A 343 26.78 -12.69 27.06
N GLU A 344 25.85 -12.23 26.22
CA GLU A 344 26.05 -11.12 25.29
C GLU A 344 26.50 -9.84 26.02
N ILE A 345 25.88 -9.49 27.15
CA ILE A 345 26.30 -8.34 27.95
C ILE A 345 27.75 -8.49 28.43
N GLN A 346 28.13 -9.68 28.89
CA GLN A 346 29.51 -9.96 29.33
C GLN A 346 30.50 -9.86 28.16
N LEU A 347 30.11 -10.34 26.98
CA LEU A 347 30.91 -10.24 25.76
C LEU A 347 31.05 -8.78 25.30
N GLN A 348 29.99 -7.98 25.37
CA GLN A 348 30.08 -6.55 25.08
C GLN A 348 31.06 -5.84 26.03
N GLN A 349 31.06 -6.20 27.32
CA GLN A 349 32.00 -5.66 28.31
C GLN A 349 33.44 -6.10 28.01
N LYS A 350 33.66 -7.41 27.76
CA LYS A 350 34.95 -7.99 27.34
C LYS A 350 35.53 -7.24 26.13
N HIS A 351 34.68 -6.95 25.15
CA HIS A 351 35.03 -6.29 23.89
C HIS A 351 35.03 -4.76 23.97
N LYS A 352 34.79 -4.18 25.15
CA LYS A 352 34.72 -2.73 25.39
C LYS A 352 33.75 -1.99 24.48
N ILE A 353 32.62 -2.63 24.18
CA ILE A 353 31.51 -2.06 23.41
C ILE A 353 30.23 -1.92 24.23
N PHE A 354 30.25 -2.28 25.51
CA PHE A 354 29.11 -2.07 26.39
C PHE A 354 29.01 -0.60 26.84
N PRO A 355 27.80 0.01 26.86
CA PRO A 355 26.58 -0.48 26.22
C PRO A 355 26.67 -0.32 24.69
N TYR A 356 26.27 -1.34 23.93
CA TYR A 356 26.31 -1.29 22.46
C TYR A 356 25.36 -0.21 21.93
N PHE A 357 25.90 0.69 21.10
CA PHE A 357 25.11 1.73 20.43
C PHE A 357 24.28 1.11 19.29
N PRO A 358 22.94 1.12 19.38
CA PRO A 358 22.10 0.44 18.41
C PRO A 358 22.08 1.20 17.07
N VAL A 359 21.87 0.47 15.98
CA VAL A 359 21.66 1.08 14.67
C VAL A 359 20.31 1.79 14.65
N ILE A 360 20.33 3.12 14.58
CA ILE A 360 19.13 3.93 14.38
C ILE A 360 18.69 3.79 12.91
N LYS A 361 17.51 3.20 12.68
CA LYS A 361 16.95 2.94 11.35
C LYS A 361 16.24 4.15 10.77
N SER A 362 15.59 4.97 11.59
CA SER A 362 14.92 6.21 11.18
C SER A 362 15.91 7.36 11.04
N LYS A 363 16.61 7.42 9.91
CA LYS A 363 17.73 8.35 9.68
C LYS A 363 17.36 9.84 9.73
N SER A 364 16.10 10.19 9.48
CA SER A 364 15.60 11.57 9.53
C SER A 364 14.91 11.93 10.85
N SER A 365 14.91 11.05 11.85
CA SER A 365 14.21 11.28 13.13
C SER A 365 14.97 12.21 14.07
N LEU A 366 14.25 12.82 15.03
CA LEU A 366 14.86 13.58 16.12
C LEU A 366 15.78 12.71 16.99
N VAL A 367 15.47 11.42 17.16
CA VAL A 367 16.38 10.46 17.79
C VAL A 367 17.69 10.34 17.01
N ALA A 368 17.65 10.18 15.67
CA ALA A 368 18.87 10.12 14.86
C ALA A 368 19.72 11.39 14.96
N LYS A 369 19.07 12.55 15.17
CA LYS A 369 19.74 13.84 15.31
C LYS A 369 20.39 14.03 16.69
N HIS A 370 19.70 13.63 17.77
CA HIS A 370 20.09 13.98 19.14
C HIS A 370 20.70 12.83 19.95
N VAL A 371 20.56 11.57 19.49
CA VAL A 371 21.13 10.41 20.15
C VAL A 371 22.39 9.96 19.41
N ASN A 372 23.54 10.20 20.02
CA ASN A 372 24.85 9.77 19.52
C ASN A 372 25.51 8.77 20.47
N GLU A 373 26.58 8.13 20.00
CA GLU A 373 27.30 7.10 20.75
C GLU A 373 27.86 7.61 22.08
N VAL A 374 28.26 8.89 22.18
CA VAL A 374 28.80 9.48 23.41
C VAL A 374 27.70 9.60 24.48
N ILE A 375 26.56 10.17 24.11
CA ILE A 375 25.40 10.29 25.02
C ILE A 375 24.91 8.90 25.40
N PHE A 376 24.87 7.98 24.45
CA PHE A 376 24.42 6.61 24.68
C PHE A 376 25.34 5.82 25.61
N LYS A 377 26.66 5.93 25.48
CA LYS A 377 27.60 5.29 26.41
C LYS A 377 27.43 5.78 27.84
N ARG A 378 27.09 7.07 28.01
CA ARG A 378 26.82 7.66 29.33
C ARG A 378 25.52 7.16 29.95
N LEU A 379 24.47 7.01 29.15
CA LEU A 379 23.10 6.72 29.64
C LEU A 379 22.67 5.25 29.48
N GLY A 380 23.33 4.47 28.64
CA GLY A 380 22.89 3.15 28.17
C GLY A 380 22.88 2.06 29.22
N SER A 381 23.45 2.30 30.39
CA SER A 381 23.41 1.38 31.54
C SER A 381 22.45 1.84 32.64
N HIS A 382 21.90 3.05 32.52
CA HIS A 382 21.02 3.64 33.53
C HIS A 382 19.61 3.06 33.44
N LYS A 383 19.03 2.79 34.61
CA LYS A 383 17.65 2.32 34.80
C LYS A 383 16.92 3.35 35.66
N THR A 384 15.75 3.79 35.21
CA THR A 384 14.93 4.72 35.98
C THR A 384 14.44 4.08 37.28
N GLU A 385 14.16 4.88 38.30
CA GLU A 385 13.77 4.38 39.62
C GLU A 385 12.35 3.79 39.62
N THR A 386 11.40 4.46 38.97
CA THR A 386 9.97 4.06 39.01
C THR A 386 9.70 2.74 38.30
N THR A 387 10.27 2.52 37.11
CA THR A 387 9.95 1.33 36.29
C THR A 387 11.16 0.57 35.76
N ALA A 388 12.38 0.94 36.17
CA ALA A 388 13.62 0.39 35.61
C ALA A 388 13.72 0.54 34.07
N PHE A 389 13.11 1.59 33.53
CA PHE A 389 13.12 1.91 32.11
C PHE A 389 14.52 2.34 31.66
N THR A 390 14.87 2.01 30.42
CA THR A 390 16.21 2.28 29.86
C THR A 390 16.10 3.14 28.61
N ILE A 391 17.19 3.84 28.26
CA ILE A 391 17.27 4.59 27.01
C ILE A 391 17.10 3.67 25.78
N HIS A 392 17.51 2.40 25.86
CA HIS A 392 17.24 1.40 24.81
C HIS A 392 15.73 1.21 24.56
N LYS A 393 14.94 1.08 25.63
CA LYS A 393 13.47 0.97 25.53
C LYS A 393 12.88 2.27 24.99
N ALA A 394 13.39 3.43 25.44
CA ALA A 394 12.89 4.73 25.00
C ALA A 394 13.04 4.94 23.49
N ILE A 395 14.18 4.59 22.88
CA ILE A 395 14.45 4.83 21.45
C ILE A 395 14.04 3.66 20.53
N ARG A 396 13.37 2.64 21.06
CA ARG A 396 13.14 1.37 20.37
C ARG A 396 12.39 1.53 19.05
N CYS A 397 11.45 2.47 18.93
CA CYS A 397 10.76 2.73 17.68
C CYS A 397 11.71 3.24 16.57
N ALA A 398 12.67 4.10 16.90
CA ALA A 398 13.65 4.63 15.95
C ALA A 398 14.68 3.59 15.49
N THR A 399 14.95 2.56 16.30
CA THR A 399 15.84 1.43 15.95
C THR A 399 15.10 0.33 15.20
N MET A 400 13.77 0.25 15.33
CA MET A 400 12.95 -0.76 14.64
C MET A 400 12.42 -0.30 13.28
N PHE A 401 12.04 0.97 13.14
CA PHE A 401 11.39 1.51 11.94
C PHE A 401 12.24 2.57 11.23
N HIS A 402 11.96 2.84 9.95
CA HIS A 402 12.70 3.80 9.11
C HIS A 402 12.02 5.18 8.97
N ASN A 403 10.77 5.30 9.39
CA ASN A 403 9.86 6.40 9.09
C ASN A 403 9.42 7.22 10.32
N GLN A 404 10.19 7.16 11.42
CA GLN A 404 9.83 7.90 12.63
C GLN A 404 10.16 9.39 12.50
N HIS A 405 9.27 10.24 13.01
CA HIS A 405 9.55 11.67 13.21
C HIS A 405 10.35 11.91 14.50
N CYS A 406 9.77 11.59 15.66
CA CYS A 406 10.50 11.63 16.94
C CYS A 406 11.21 10.29 17.19
N GLY A 407 10.44 9.22 17.31
CA GLY A 407 10.94 7.85 17.52
C GLY A 407 11.35 7.51 18.95
N ILE A 408 10.90 8.29 19.95
CA ILE A 408 11.21 8.12 21.38
C ILE A 408 9.95 8.19 22.25
N TYR A 409 9.89 7.35 23.30
CA TYR A 409 8.83 7.33 24.31
C TYR A 409 9.41 7.24 25.73
N ALA A 410 8.75 7.85 26.70
CA ALA A 410 9.09 7.79 28.12
C ALA A 410 8.33 6.66 28.81
N GLY A 411 9.01 5.87 29.65
CA GLY A 411 8.38 4.78 30.41
C GLY A 411 7.82 5.21 31.75
N ASP A 412 8.29 6.33 32.28
CA ASP A 412 7.90 6.91 33.55
C ASP A 412 8.29 8.39 33.59
N TRP A 413 7.90 9.07 34.68
CA TRP A 413 8.31 10.44 34.93
C TRP A 413 9.85 10.59 35.00
N ASP A 414 10.53 9.66 35.66
CA ASP A 414 11.99 9.66 35.81
C ASP A 414 12.73 9.68 34.47
N SER A 415 12.15 9.09 33.42
CA SER A 415 12.71 9.10 32.06
C SER A 415 13.04 10.52 31.56
N TYR A 416 12.18 11.51 31.87
CA TYR A 416 12.39 12.90 31.45
C TYR A 416 13.50 13.61 32.24
N ARG A 417 13.82 13.11 33.44
CA ARG A 417 14.92 13.62 34.29
C ARG A 417 16.22 12.91 33.94
N ASP A 418 16.22 11.59 34.00
CA ASP A 418 17.39 10.73 33.92
C ASP A 418 17.96 10.71 32.49
N PHE A 419 17.10 10.83 31.47
CA PHE A 419 17.48 10.89 30.07
C PHE A 419 17.30 12.30 29.46
N ALA A 420 17.31 13.36 30.30
CA ALA A 420 17.13 14.75 29.87
C ALA A 420 18.08 15.17 28.73
N ALA A 421 19.32 14.65 28.72
CA ALA A 421 20.28 14.92 27.65
C ALA A 421 19.83 14.46 26.24
N VAL A 422 18.81 13.59 26.18
CA VAL A 422 18.16 13.16 24.94
C VAL A 422 16.77 13.79 24.82
N PHE A 423 15.94 13.75 25.87
CA PHE A 423 14.58 14.26 25.79
C PHE A 423 14.50 15.78 25.62
N ASP A 424 15.30 16.56 26.36
CA ASP A 424 15.26 18.03 26.30
C ASP A 424 15.50 18.59 24.89
N PRO A 425 16.56 18.23 24.16
CA PRO A 425 16.77 18.77 22.82
C PRO A 425 15.68 18.32 21.82
N ILE A 426 15.14 17.11 21.99
CA ILE A 426 14.00 16.61 21.18
C ILE A 426 12.74 17.43 21.47
N ILE A 427 12.44 17.69 22.75
CA ILE A 427 11.28 18.47 23.19
C ILE A 427 11.39 19.91 22.69
N GLN A 428 12.56 20.54 22.88
CA GLN A 428 12.82 21.91 22.42
C GLN A 428 12.63 22.05 20.90
N GLU A 429 13.21 21.13 20.13
CA GLU A 429 13.08 21.17 18.67
C GLU A 429 11.66 20.89 18.19
N TYR A 430 10.98 19.89 18.77
CA TYR A 430 9.62 19.53 18.36
C TYR A 430 8.60 20.64 18.68
N HIS A 431 8.67 21.20 19.90
CA HIS A 431 7.73 22.22 20.35
C HIS A 431 8.15 23.65 19.98
N GLY A 432 9.38 23.84 19.51
CA GLY A 432 9.93 25.14 19.16
C GLY A 432 10.12 26.06 20.38
N ILE A 433 10.50 25.48 21.52
CA ILE A 433 10.67 26.19 22.80
C ILE A 433 12.13 26.23 23.25
N THR A 434 12.46 27.20 24.09
CA THR A 434 13.78 27.31 24.74
C THR A 434 13.85 26.45 26.01
N ALA A 435 15.06 26.19 26.50
CA ALA A 435 15.28 25.32 27.67
C ALA A 435 14.74 25.87 29.00
N ASP A 436 14.55 27.19 29.08
CA ASP A 436 14.07 27.94 30.25
C ASP A 436 12.55 28.12 30.29
N VAL A 437 11.82 27.65 29.27
CA VAL A 437 10.35 27.69 29.26
C VAL A 437 9.79 26.85 30.41
N VAL A 438 8.93 27.48 31.21
CA VAL A 438 8.04 26.82 32.17
C VAL A 438 6.64 26.72 31.57
N HIS A 439 5.90 25.70 31.98
CA HIS A 439 4.53 25.49 31.54
C HIS A 439 3.54 25.93 32.62
N THR A 440 2.45 26.57 32.19
CA THR A 440 1.32 26.93 33.04
C THR A 440 0.07 26.24 32.51
N SER A 441 -0.61 25.47 33.36
CA SER A 441 -1.93 24.91 33.07
C SER A 441 -3.02 25.85 33.57
N ASP A 442 -4.07 26.03 32.77
CA ASP A 442 -5.24 26.85 33.11
C ASP A 442 -6.49 26.23 32.50
N MET A 443 -7.28 25.57 33.35
CA MET A 443 -8.53 24.90 32.98
C MET A 443 -9.77 25.73 33.34
N ASP A 444 -9.63 27.04 33.58
CA ASP A 444 -10.76 27.90 33.89
C ASP A 444 -11.55 28.27 32.62
N HIS A 445 -12.58 27.47 32.31
CA HIS A 445 -13.46 27.69 31.17
C HIS A 445 -14.15 29.07 31.15
N THR A 446 -14.24 29.77 32.28
CA THR A 446 -14.86 31.10 32.34
C THR A 446 -14.02 32.20 31.71
N LYS A 447 -12.72 31.93 31.46
CA LYS A 447 -11.78 32.83 30.77
C LYS A 447 -11.85 32.74 29.25
N ILE A 448 -12.66 31.84 28.69
CA ILE A 448 -12.89 31.81 27.24
C ILE A 448 -13.77 32.98 26.85
N GLU A 449 -13.27 33.81 25.95
CA GLU A 449 -13.97 34.99 25.43
C GLU A 449 -14.59 34.67 24.07
N GLY A 450 -15.93 34.70 24.02
CA GLY A 450 -16.69 34.40 22.80
C GLY A 450 -16.66 32.94 22.37
N ASN A 451 -17.28 32.66 21.24
CA ASN A 451 -17.35 31.31 20.64
C ASN A 451 -17.04 31.40 19.15
N ILE A 452 -17.09 30.27 18.45
CA ILE A 452 -17.05 30.31 16.99
C ILE A 452 -18.28 31.07 16.47
N ASP A 453 -18.08 31.90 15.46
CA ASP A 453 -19.14 32.65 14.81
C ASP A 453 -20.30 31.70 14.43
N PRO A 454 -21.55 31.96 14.88
CA PRO A 454 -22.69 31.10 14.59
C PRO A 454 -22.97 30.91 13.09
N THR A 455 -22.47 31.81 12.25
CA THR A 455 -22.57 31.70 10.78
C THR A 455 -21.49 30.81 10.16
N ALA A 456 -20.44 30.46 10.91
CA ALA A 456 -19.41 29.54 10.43
C ALA A 456 -20.00 28.13 10.27
N PRO A 457 -19.77 27.46 9.12
CA PRO A 457 -20.35 26.15 8.83
C PRO A 457 -19.59 25.03 9.57
N VAL A 458 -19.77 24.97 10.89
CA VAL A 458 -19.15 23.99 11.76
C VAL A 458 -20.04 22.75 11.94
N HIS A 459 -19.47 21.57 11.66
CA HIS A 459 -20.15 20.28 11.83
C HIS A 459 -20.05 19.76 13.26
N SER A 460 -18.87 19.88 13.88
CA SER A 460 -18.61 19.37 15.22
C SER A 460 -17.38 20.00 15.87
N VAL A 461 -17.41 20.10 17.20
CA VAL A 461 -16.25 20.41 18.04
C VAL A 461 -15.85 19.17 18.83
N ARG A 462 -14.54 18.96 18.98
CA ARG A 462 -13.97 17.91 19.82
C ARG A 462 -12.74 18.43 20.54
N ILE A 463 -12.71 18.31 21.87
CA ILE A 463 -11.54 18.65 22.69
C ILE A 463 -11.14 17.41 23.47
N ARG A 464 -9.88 17.00 23.34
CA ARG A 464 -9.31 15.88 24.09
C ARG A 464 -8.08 16.30 24.87
N VAL A 465 -7.85 15.64 26.00
CA VAL A 465 -6.60 15.71 26.76
C VAL A 465 -6.15 14.31 27.17
N GLY A 466 -4.84 14.08 27.19
CA GLY A 466 -4.27 12.91 27.89
C GLY A 466 -3.93 13.26 29.34
N ARG A 467 -3.94 12.28 30.23
CA ARG A 467 -3.48 12.40 31.62
C ARG A 467 -2.79 11.10 32.06
N SER A 468 -1.82 11.25 32.95
CA SER A 468 -1.15 10.16 33.65
C SER A 468 -1.27 10.39 35.16
N ILE A 469 -1.36 9.33 35.94
CA ILE A 469 -1.45 9.35 37.40
C ILE A 469 -0.04 9.33 37.97
N ASP A 470 0.21 10.20 38.95
CA ASP A 470 1.51 10.31 39.60
C ASP A 470 1.95 9.02 40.31
N GLY A 471 3.26 8.74 40.27
CA GLY A 471 3.88 7.54 40.85
C GLY A 471 3.44 6.20 40.24
N PHE A 472 2.86 6.19 39.04
CA PHE A 472 2.71 4.99 38.20
C PHE A 472 3.67 5.09 37.00
N GLY A 473 4.07 3.95 36.43
CA GLY A 473 4.73 3.96 35.13
C GLY A 473 3.82 4.54 34.05
N LEU A 474 4.37 5.31 33.11
CA LEU A 474 3.67 5.69 31.88
C LEU A 474 3.42 4.44 31.02
N SER A 475 2.56 4.50 30.01
CA SER A 475 2.12 3.30 29.26
C SER A 475 3.26 2.38 28.78
N PRO A 476 4.43 2.88 28.33
CA PRO A 476 5.58 2.04 27.98
C PRO A 476 6.19 1.29 29.17
N GLY A 477 6.28 1.91 30.35
CA GLY A 477 6.95 1.36 31.54
C GLY A 477 6.01 0.78 32.59
N ILE A 478 4.70 0.96 32.45
CA ILE A 478 3.70 0.49 33.42
C ILE A 478 3.78 -1.03 33.61
N THR A 479 3.73 -1.51 34.84
CA THR A 479 3.63 -2.96 35.10
C THR A 479 2.21 -3.46 34.88
N ARG A 480 2.02 -4.79 34.75
CA ARG A 480 0.68 -5.39 34.65
C ARG A 480 -0.19 -5.04 35.86
N GLU A 481 0.36 -5.13 37.07
CA GLU A 481 -0.33 -4.81 38.32
C GLU A 481 -0.69 -3.33 38.39
N GLN A 482 0.23 -2.45 37.99
CA GLN A 482 0.00 -1.02 37.90
C GLN A 482 -1.13 -0.70 36.91
N ARG A 483 -1.15 -1.36 35.75
CA ARG A 483 -2.19 -1.16 34.74
C ARG A 483 -3.58 -1.55 35.24
N LEU A 484 -3.68 -2.70 35.91
CA LEU A 484 -4.91 -3.15 36.56
C LEU A 484 -5.35 -2.19 37.67
N ALA A 485 -4.41 -1.65 38.44
CA ALA A 485 -4.71 -0.65 39.46
C ALA A 485 -5.24 0.66 38.84
N VAL A 486 -4.67 1.14 37.73
CA VAL A 486 -5.19 2.28 36.97
C VAL A 486 -6.62 1.99 36.49
N GLU A 487 -6.89 0.82 35.92
CA GLU A 487 -8.24 0.43 35.48
C GLU A 487 -9.25 0.46 36.64
N CYS A 488 -8.86 -0.09 37.79
CA CYS A 488 -9.69 -0.13 38.99
C CYS A 488 -10.02 1.26 39.53
N LEU A 489 -9.00 2.13 39.63
CA LEU A 489 -9.18 3.52 40.04
C LEU A 489 -10.12 4.27 39.09
N MET A 490 -9.96 4.04 37.78
CA MET A 490 -10.79 4.70 36.77
C MET A 490 -12.22 4.18 36.74
N LYS A 491 -12.45 2.87 36.94
CA LYS A 491 -13.82 2.34 37.13
C LYS A 491 -14.53 3.03 38.28
N SER A 492 -13.85 3.19 39.42
CA SER A 492 -14.39 3.89 40.59
C SER A 492 -14.64 5.37 40.30
N ALA A 493 -13.69 6.08 39.71
CA ALA A 493 -13.82 7.50 39.39
C ALA A 493 -14.95 7.78 38.40
N LEU A 494 -15.08 6.96 37.36
CA LEU A 494 -16.08 7.12 36.31
C LEU A 494 -17.49 6.72 36.78
N HIS A 495 -17.60 5.77 37.70
CA HIS A 495 -18.88 5.41 38.33
C HIS A 495 -19.48 6.55 39.16
N ASN A 496 -18.63 7.42 39.73
CA ASN A 496 -19.07 8.55 40.55
C ASN A 496 -19.41 9.81 39.73
N LEU A 497 -19.33 9.76 38.40
CA LEU A 497 -19.77 10.86 37.54
C LEU A 497 -21.30 10.98 37.58
N SER A 498 -21.80 12.21 37.63
CA SER A 498 -23.23 12.50 37.77
C SER A 498 -23.69 13.55 36.74
N GLY A 499 -25.01 13.70 36.61
CA GLY A 499 -25.60 14.66 35.67
C GLY A 499 -25.33 14.28 34.21
N ASP A 500 -24.93 15.25 33.39
CA ASP A 500 -24.62 15.02 31.98
C ASP A 500 -23.35 14.20 31.73
N LEU A 501 -22.54 13.95 32.77
CA LEU A 501 -21.33 13.12 32.71
C LEU A 501 -21.57 11.65 33.07
N GLU A 502 -22.76 11.32 33.60
CA GLU A 502 -23.11 9.95 33.98
C GLU A 502 -23.13 9.01 32.76
N GLY A 503 -22.56 7.81 32.94
CA GLY A 503 -22.32 6.90 31.83
C GLY A 503 -21.96 5.49 32.26
N GLN A 504 -21.53 4.70 31.27
CA GLN A 504 -21.18 3.31 31.47
C GLN A 504 -19.73 3.04 31.06
N TYR A 505 -19.05 2.22 31.87
CA TYR A 505 -17.73 1.70 31.58
C TYR A 505 -17.81 0.31 30.93
N TYR A 506 -17.01 0.11 29.89
CA TYR A 506 -16.93 -1.11 29.08
C TYR A 506 -15.47 -1.60 29.09
N PRO A 507 -15.13 -2.65 29.88
CA PRO A 507 -13.82 -3.27 29.79
C PRO A 507 -13.64 -3.90 28.41
N LEU A 508 -12.44 -3.81 27.83
CA LEU A 508 -12.13 -4.55 26.60
C LEU A 508 -12.04 -6.06 26.86
N MET A 509 -11.53 -6.45 28.03
CA MET A 509 -11.48 -7.85 28.43
C MET A 509 -12.89 -8.40 28.66
N GLY A 510 -13.25 -9.45 27.92
CA GLY A 510 -14.57 -10.08 28.02
C GLY A 510 -15.72 -9.28 27.37
N MET A 511 -15.42 -8.24 26.59
CA MET A 511 -16.43 -7.44 25.91
C MET A 511 -17.26 -8.29 24.94
N PRO A 512 -18.61 -8.28 25.03
CA PRO A 512 -19.47 -8.92 24.05
C PRO A 512 -19.32 -8.31 22.65
N GLU A 513 -19.37 -9.14 21.61
CA GLU A 513 -19.19 -8.72 20.22
C GLU A 513 -20.22 -7.67 19.76
N THR A 514 -21.45 -7.75 20.26
CA THR A 514 -22.50 -6.77 19.97
C THR A 514 -22.16 -5.37 20.48
N ILE A 515 -21.61 -5.27 21.69
CA ILE A 515 -21.14 -4.00 22.27
C ILE A 515 -19.90 -3.51 21.51
N ARG A 516 -18.98 -4.42 21.19
CA ARG A 516 -17.77 -4.10 20.41
C ARG A 516 -18.15 -3.44 19.08
N GLN A 517 -19.08 -4.04 18.32
CA GLN A 517 -19.54 -3.51 17.04
C GLN A 517 -20.21 -2.14 17.21
N GLN A 518 -21.05 -1.97 18.25
CA GLN A 518 -21.66 -0.68 18.55
C GLN A 518 -20.60 0.41 18.82
N LEU A 519 -19.52 0.11 19.54
CA LEU A 519 -18.44 1.05 19.79
C LEU A 519 -17.63 1.35 18.52
N VAL A 520 -17.50 0.41 17.59
CA VAL A 520 -16.92 0.64 16.25
C VAL A 520 -17.79 1.61 15.46
N ASP A 521 -19.10 1.37 15.38
CA ASP A 521 -20.03 2.19 14.60
C ASP A 521 -20.12 3.63 15.10
N ASN A 522 -19.90 3.85 16.40
CA ASN A 522 -19.83 5.18 17.00
C ASN A 522 -18.43 5.82 16.89
N HIS A 523 -17.44 5.14 16.33
CA HIS A 523 -16.03 5.54 16.30
C HIS A 523 -15.40 5.73 17.69
N PHE A 524 -15.81 4.95 18.69
CA PHE A 524 -15.33 5.02 20.08
C PHE A 524 -14.31 3.94 20.43
N LEU A 525 -14.30 2.83 19.70
CA LEU A 525 -13.39 1.71 19.97
C LEU A 525 -11.97 2.01 19.49
N PHE A 526 -11.00 1.90 20.40
CA PHE A 526 -9.58 1.76 20.05
C PHE A 526 -9.20 0.27 20.02
N MET A 527 -8.22 -0.10 19.19
CA MET A 527 -7.83 -1.49 18.94
C MET A 527 -6.31 -1.65 18.97
N SER A 528 -5.84 -2.83 19.37
CA SER A 528 -4.44 -3.24 19.18
C SER A 528 -4.12 -3.33 17.70
N GLY A 529 -2.90 -2.96 17.34
CA GLY A 529 -2.41 -3.13 15.97
C GLY A 529 -1.40 -2.09 15.50
N ASP A 530 -1.19 -1.02 16.27
CA ASP A 530 -0.18 -0.03 15.91
C ASP A 530 1.23 -0.58 16.20
N PRO A 531 2.10 -0.73 15.19
CA PRO A 531 3.43 -1.27 15.38
C PRO A 531 4.30 -0.44 16.34
N ASN A 532 4.10 0.88 16.41
CA ASN A 532 4.83 1.75 17.31
C ASN A 532 4.40 1.52 18.76
N LEU A 533 3.10 1.41 19.04
CA LEU A 533 2.60 1.18 20.40
C LEU A 533 3.04 -0.21 20.92
N LYS A 534 3.05 -1.23 20.06
CA LYS A 534 3.61 -2.56 20.38
C LYS A 534 5.09 -2.49 20.72
N VAL A 535 5.90 -1.91 19.82
CA VAL A 535 7.35 -1.83 20.00
C VAL A 535 7.73 -0.96 21.20
N ALA A 536 6.99 0.12 21.47
CA ALA A 536 7.18 0.94 22.66
C ALA A 536 6.79 0.23 23.96
N GLY A 537 6.08 -0.91 23.90
CA GLY A 537 5.66 -1.68 25.07
C GLY A 537 4.32 -1.25 25.68
N MET A 538 3.55 -0.39 24.99
CA MET A 538 2.24 0.11 25.45
C MET A 538 1.13 -0.93 25.31
N GLU A 539 1.24 -1.85 24.34
CA GLU A 539 0.26 -2.93 24.11
C GLU A 539 0.57 -4.23 24.88
N ARG A 540 1.50 -4.23 25.85
CA ARG A 540 1.77 -5.42 26.69
C ARG A 540 0.49 -5.91 27.37
N ASP A 541 0.36 -7.21 27.61
CA ASP A 541 -0.79 -7.84 28.30
C ASP A 541 -2.17 -7.50 27.70
N TRP A 542 -2.26 -7.24 26.39
CA TRP A 542 -3.52 -6.85 25.76
C TRP A 542 -4.58 -7.97 25.79
N PRO A 543 -5.88 -7.68 26.03
CA PRO A 543 -6.52 -6.37 26.30
C PRO A 543 -6.69 -6.06 27.80
N GLU A 544 -5.98 -6.75 28.70
CA GLU A 544 -6.18 -6.65 30.14
C GLU A 544 -5.88 -5.23 30.67
N GLY A 545 -6.72 -4.71 31.56
CA GLY A 545 -6.56 -3.36 32.10
C GLY A 545 -7.07 -2.22 31.19
N ARG A 546 -7.62 -2.52 30.00
CA ARG A 546 -8.10 -1.50 29.05
C ARG A 546 -9.61 -1.40 29.05
N GLY A 547 -10.12 -0.18 28.86
CA GLY A 547 -11.56 0.04 28.75
C GLY A 547 -11.94 1.38 28.16
N ILE A 548 -13.25 1.50 27.89
CA ILE A 548 -13.88 2.70 27.34
C ILE A 548 -15.02 3.09 28.25
N PHE A 549 -15.17 4.37 28.54
CA PHE A 549 -16.36 4.93 29.17
C PHE A 549 -16.98 5.99 28.29
N HIS A 550 -18.29 6.02 28.18
CA HIS A 550 -18.97 7.18 27.63
C HIS A 550 -20.26 7.49 28.39
N ASN A 551 -20.62 8.77 28.42
CA ASN A 551 -21.90 9.22 28.95
C ASN A 551 -23.08 8.79 28.06
N SER A 552 -24.30 8.86 28.60
CA SER A 552 -25.52 8.47 27.87
C SER A 552 -25.73 9.28 26.59
N ALA A 553 -25.35 10.56 26.59
CA ALA A 553 -25.49 11.46 25.44
C ALA A 553 -24.38 11.29 24.38
N LYS A 554 -23.35 10.47 24.65
CA LYS A 554 -22.18 10.28 23.78
C LYS A 554 -21.39 11.56 23.49
N THR A 555 -21.41 12.51 24.42
CA THR A 555 -20.72 13.81 24.34
C THR A 555 -19.51 13.93 25.28
N PHE A 556 -19.29 12.91 26.13
CA PHE A 556 -18.14 12.74 27.00
C PHE A 556 -17.67 11.28 26.96
N LEU A 557 -16.39 11.06 26.67
CA LEU A 557 -15.77 9.76 26.41
C LEU A 557 -14.41 9.70 27.10
N VAL A 558 -14.07 8.55 27.70
CA VAL A 558 -12.77 8.32 28.34
C VAL A 558 -12.20 6.98 27.87
N TRP A 559 -10.96 7.00 27.39
CA TRP A 559 -10.18 5.79 27.08
C TRP A 559 -9.17 5.52 28.19
N ILE A 560 -9.05 4.26 28.60
CA ILE A 560 -8.18 3.82 29.69
C ILE A 560 -7.10 2.89 29.16
N ASN A 561 -5.83 3.19 29.46
CA ASN A 561 -4.63 2.41 29.17
C ASN A 561 -4.39 2.12 27.67
N GLU A 562 -4.59 3.14 26.83
CA GLU A 562 -4.31 3.10 25.39
C GLU A 562 -2.86 3.60 25.12
N GLU A 563 -2.64 4.78 24.55
CA GLU A 563 -1.32 5.42 24.38
C GLU A 563 -0.86 6.09 25.68
N ASP A 564 -1.76 6.84 26.33
CA ASP A 564 -1.61 7.33 27.70
C ASP A 564 -2.53 6.54 28.64
N GLN A 565 -2.29 6.64 29.94
CA GLN A 565 -3.12 5.95 30.94
C GLN A 565 -4.60 6.36 30.85
N ILE A 566 -4.86 7.64 30.59
CA ILE A 566 -6.21 8.20 30.52
C ILE A 566 -6.28 9.20 29.36
N MET A 567 -7.25 9.04 28.46
CA MET A 567 -7.60 10.06 27.47
C MET A 567 -9.04 10.51 27.67
N ILE A 568 -9.23 11.78 28.02
CA ILE A 568 -10.54 12.37 28.32
C ILE A 568 -10.97 13.24 27.14
N ILE A 569 -12.17 12.99 26.63
CA ILE A 569 -12.68 13.57 25.38
C ILE A 569 -14.06 14.17 25.66
N SER A 570 -14.25 15.41 25.25
CA SER A 570 -15.55 16.06 25.17
C SER A 570 -15.81 16.46 23.72
N MET A 571 -17.01 16.19 23.21
CA MET A 571 -17.36 16.47 21.83
C MET A 571 -18.85 16.71 21.63
N GLU A 572 -19.19 17.47 20.60
CA GLU A 572 -20.59 17.75 20.25
C GLU A 572 -20.73 18.21 18.80
N LYS A 573 -21.95 18.12 18.25
CA LYS A 573 -22.29 18.70 16.95
C LYS A 573 -22.43 20.23 17.06
N GLY A 574 -22.21 20.92 15.95
CA GLY A 574 -22.23 22.40 15.90
C GLY A 574 -20.92 23.01 16.40
N GLY A 575 -20.91 24.34 16.57
CA GLY A 575 -19.71 25.14 16.88
C GLY A 575 -19.57 25.61 18.33
N ASP A 576 -20.30 25.04 19.29
CA ASP A 576 -20.27 25.50 20.69
C ASP A 576 -19.04 24.97 21.44
N VAL A 577 -17.93 25.67 21.30
CA VAL A 577 -16.64 25.30 21.91
C VAL A 577 -16.67 25.49 23.43
N GLN A 578 -17.31 26.56 23.92
CA GLN A 578 -17.38 26.86 25.35
C GLN A 578 -18.05 25.73 26.12
N ARG A 579 -19.22 25.25 25.68
CA ARG A 579 -19.93 24.15 26.34
C ARG A 579 -19.14 22.85 26.31
N VAL A 580 -18.48 22.56 25.18
CA VAL A 580 -17.62 21.38 25.04
C VAL A 580 -16.43 21.45 26.01
N PHE A 581 -15.80 22.63 26.15
CA PHE A 581 -14.68 22.84 27.06
C PHE A 581 -15.10 22.83 28.53
N GLU A 582 -16.21 23.48 28.89
CA GLU A 582 -16.79 23.44 30.24
C GLU A 582 -17.04 21.99 30.68
N ARG A 583 -17.71 21.19 29.84
CA ARG A 583 -17.98 19.78 30.13
C ARG A 583 -16.69 18.98 30.32
N LEU A 584 -15.66 19.26 29.51
CA LEU A 584 -14.35 18.64 29.65
C LEU A 584 -13.70 18.98 31.01
N VAL A 585 -13.69 20.27 31.38
CA VAL A 585 -13.14 20.77 32.65
C VAL A 585 -13.85 20.13 33.84
N ARG A 586 -15.19 20.10 33.84
CA ARG A 586 -15.98 19.44 34.90
C ARG A 586 -15.62 17.96 35.01
N GLY A 587 -15.56 17.25 33.88
CA GLY A 587 -15.19 15.84 33.84
C GLY A 587 -13.79 15.56 34.39
N ILE A 588 -12.79 16.34 33.99
CA ILE A 588 -11.41 16.22 34.48
C ILE A 588 -11.36 16.45 36.00
N LYS A 589 -12.01 17.51 36.48
CA LYS A 589 -12.05 17.84 37.91
C LYS A 589 -12.69 16.71 38.73
N SER A 590 -13.82 16.17 38.29
CA SER A 590 -14.49 15.06 38.98
C SER A 590 -13.66 13.78 38.98
N VAL A 591 -12.94 13.48 37.89
CA VAL A 591 -12.00 12.35 37.84
C VAL A 591 -10.84 12.57 38.81
N GLU A 592 -10.21 13.74 38.80
CA GLU A 592 -9.07 14.04 39.67
C GLU A 592 -9.43 14.03 41.16
N GLU A 593 -10.56 14.62 41.54
CA GLU A 593 -11.08 14.56 42.91
C GLU A 593 -11.35 13.13 43.37
N SER A 594 -11.79 12.26 42.45
CA SER A 594 -12.02 10.85 42.73
C SER A 594 -10.70 10.06 42.84
N LEU A 595 -9.70 10.36 42.00
CA LEU A 595 -8.35 9.79 42.11
C LEU A 595 -7.68 10.17 43.44
N LEU A 596 -7.80 11.44 43.84
CA LEU A 596 -7.24 11.93 45.10
C LEU A 596 -7.89 11.24 46.31
N ARG A 597 -9.22 11.06 46.30
CA ARG A 597 -9.93 10.34 47.36
C ARG A 597 -9.62 8.84 47.38
N GLY A 598 -9.50 8.21 46.21
CA GLY A 598 -9.34 6.76 46.10
C GLY A 598 -7.90 6.27 46.25
N SER A 599 -6.91 7.10 45.91
CA SER A 599 -5.50 6.68 45.87
C SER A 599 -4.53 7.65 46.56
N GLY A 600 -4.99 8.85 46.95
CA GLY A 600 -4.10 9.92 47.42
C GLY A 600 -3.24 10.56 46.33
N LYS A 601 -3.40 10.15 45.07
CA LYS A 601 -2.59 10.61 43.93
C LYS A 601 -3.37 11.59 43.05
N LYS A 602 -2.63 12.45 42.35
CA LYS A 602 -3.14 13.41 41.36
C LYS A 602 -2.66 13.02 39.96
N PHE A 603 -3.03 13.81 38.97
CA PHE A 603 -2.37 13.74 37.68
C PHE A 603 -0.91 14.18 37.80
N ALA A 604 -0.02 13.52 37.05
CA ALA A 604 1.39 13.84 36.97
C ALA A 604 1.56 15.18 36.23
N LEU A 605 1.97 16.20 36.97
CA LEU A 605 2.14 17.58 36.50
C LEU A 605 3.51 18.09 36.96
N ASP A 606 4.31 18.54 36.01
CA ASP A 606 5.62 19.14 36.23
C ASP A 606 5.66 20.60 35.80
N GLN A 607 6.49 21.41 36.46
CA GLN A 607 6.61 22.84 36.18
C GLN A 607 7.22 23.13 34.80
N LYS A 608 8.14 22.29 34.33
CA LYS A 608 8.80 22.46 33.02
C LYS A 608 8.01 21.78 31.90
N TYR A 609 7.55 20.55 32.13
CA TYR A 609 6.92 19.74 31.08
C TYR A 609 5.38 19.76 31.08
N GLY A 610 4.73 20.39 32.06
CA GLY A 610 3.29 20.33 32.21
C GLY A 610 2.81 18.93 32.56
N TYR A 611 1.63 18.54 32.06
CA TYR A 611 1.15 17.18 32.24
C TYR A 611 2.11 16.20 31.56
N VAL A 612 2.41 15.12 32.26
CA VAL A 612 3.40 14.13 31.83
C VAL A 612 2.72 13.05 31.00
N HIS A 613 3.30 12.76 29.83
CA HIS A 613 2.77 11.82 28.84
C HIS A 613 3.84 10.81 28.43
N SER A 614 3.41 9.68 27.87
CA SER A 614 4.33 8.69 27.32
C SER A 614 5.09 9.22 26.09
N CYS A 615 4.42 10.02 25.26
CA CYS A 615 4.99 10.62 24.07
C CYS A 615 5.40 12.08 24.34
N PRO A 616 6.66 12.49 24.07
CA PRO A 616 7.10 13.87 24.32
C PRO A 616 6.34 14.91 23.49
N THR A 617 5.68 14.51 22.40
CA THR A 617 4.86 15.40 21.58
C THR A 617 3.56 15.81 22.25
N ASN A 618 3.11 15.06 23.26
CA ASN A 618 1.88 15.30 24.00
C ASN A 618 2.10 16.13 25.29
N LEU A 619 3.35 16.42 25.68
CA LEU A 619 3.66 17.23 26.88
C LEU A 619 2.98 18.61 26.89
N GLY A 620 2.93 19.21 28.08
CA GLY A 620 2.26 20.48 28.33
C GLY A 620 0.81 20.24 28.71
N THR A 621 -0.11 20.76 27.90
CA THR A 621 -1.55 20.60 28.15
C THR A 621 -2.07 19.18 27.89
N GLY A 622 -1.36 18.38 27.08
CA GLY A 622 -1.93 17.15 26.52
C GLY A 622 -3.08 17.40 25.55
N MET A 623 -3.39 18.66 25.23
CA MET A 623 -4.65 19.04 24.60
C MET A 623 -4.60 19.01 23.08
N ARG A 624 -5.69 18.52 22.49
CA ARG A 624 -6.07 18.81 21.11
C ARG A 624 -7.52 19.26 21.07
N ALA A 625 -7.74 20.54 20.85
CA ALA A 625 -9.01 21.16 20.52
C ALA A 625 -9.13 21.24 18.99
N SER A 626 -10.16 20.62 18.43
CA SER A 626 -10.37 20.48 16.99
C SER A 626 -11.80 20.77 16.58
N VAL A 627 -11.97 21.33 15.39
CA VAL A 627 -13.26 21.66 14.79
C VAL A 627 -13.31 21.17 13.36
N HIS A 628 -14.42 20.54 12.99
CA HIS A 628 -14.75 20.25 11.60
C HIS A 628 -15.52 21.43 11.01
N VAL A 629 -14.91 22.17 10.10
CA VAL A 629 -15.48 23.38 9.50
C VAL A 629 -15.34 23.36 7.97
N ASP A 630 -16.38 23.80 7.27
CA ASP A 630 -16.32 23.98 5.82
C ASP A 630 -15.69 25.34 5.46
N LEU A 631 -14.61 25.32 4.68
CA LEU A 631 -13.94 26.53 4.20
C LEU A 631 -13.86 26.53 2.66
N PRO A 632 -15.00 26.73 1.96
CA PRO A 632 -15.06 26.65 0.49
C PRO A 632 -14.32 27.78 -0.24
N GLY A 633 -14.17 28.97 0.37
CA GLY A 633 -13.33 30.04 -0.16
C GLY A 633 -11.85 29.68 -0.13
N TRP A 634 -11.35 29.16 0.99
CA TRP A 634 -10.00 28.64 1.16
C TRP A 634 -9.70 27.44 0.30
N LYS A 635 -10.71 26.58 0.03
CA LYS A 635 -10.56 25.50 -0.95
C LYS A 635 -10.12 26.04 -2.32
N LYS A 636 -10.57 27.23 -2.72
CA LYS A 636 -10.17 27.88 -3.98
C LYS A 636 -8.78 28.49 -3.91
N GLU A 637 -8.35 29.01 -2.76
CA GLU A 637 -6.96 29.43 -2.54
C GLU A 637 -5.99 28.24 -2.48
N GLY A 638 -6.49 27.04 -2.15
CA GLY A 638 -5.77 25.78 -2.18
C GLY A 638 -5.19 25.37 -0.82
N VAL A 639 -5.09 24.06 -0.60
CA VAL A 639 -4.70 23.47 0.71
C VAL A 639 -3.31 23.94 1.17
N LYS A 640 -2.37 24.17 0.25
CA LYS A 640 -1.05 24.71 0.61
C LYS A 640 -1.15 26.11 1.23
N ALA A 641 -1.99 26.97 0.68
CA ALA A 641 -2.21 28.33 1.19
C ALA A 641 -2.95 28.30 2.53
N LEU A 642 -4.02 27.49 2.63
CA LEU A 642 -4.75 27.29 3.89
C LEU A 642 -3.83 26.74 4.99
N ASN A 643 -3.01 25.73 4.67
CA ASN A 643 -2.07 25.17 5.66
C ASN A 643 -1.04 26.22 6.10
N ALA A 644 -0.49 27.01 5.17
CA ALA A 644 0.40 28.11 5.52
C ALA A 644 -0.29 29.19 6.38
N ARG A 645 -1.58 29.45 6.14
CA ARG A 645 -2.37 30.37 6.96
C ARG A 645 -2.64 29.80 8.35
N CYS A 646 -3.05 28.54 8.45
CA CYS A 646 -3.20 27.85 9.73
C CYS A 646 -1.90 27.93 10.54
N GLU A 647 -0.76 27.68 9.91
CA GLU A 647 0.56 27.81 10.55
C GLU A 647 0.82 29.22 11.10
N GLN A 648 0.50 30.28 10.34
CA GLN A 648 0.57 31.67 10.83
C GLN A 648 -0.37 31.93 12.01
N LEU A 649 -1.53 31.28 12.02
CA LEU A 649 -2.52 31.35 13.10
C LEU A 649 -2.20 30.39 14.26
N LYS A 650 -1.05 29.69 14.23
CA LYS A 650 -0.63 28.69 15.22
C LYS A 650 -1.58 27.48 15.32
N LEU A 651 -2.24 27.18 14.21
CA LEU A 651 -3.13 26.05 14.00
C LEU A 651 -2.48 25.00 13.10
N GLN A 652 -2.99 23.78 13.15
CA GLN A 652 -2.66 22.70 12.24
C GLN A 652 -3.92 22.27 11.47
N LEU A 653 -3.73 21.96 10.18
CA LEU A 653 -4.78 21.51 9.29
C LEU A 653 -4.69 20.00 9.09
N ARG A 654 -5.83 19.31 9.13
CA ARG A 654 -5.93 17.90 8.79
C ARG A 654 -7.15 17.61 7.92
N PRO A 655 -7.10 16.50 7.16
CA PRO A 655 -8.27 15.99 6.46
C PRO A 655 -9.38 15.60 7.46
N ALA A 656 -10.65 15.84 7.10
CA ALA A 656 -11.82 15.59 7.97
C ALA A 656 -12.00 14.12 8.40
N HIS A 657 -11.34 13.17 7.74
CA HIS A 657 -11.38 11.74 8.06
C HIS A 657 -10.05 11.20 8.65
N GLY A 658 -9.15 12.08 9.10
CA GLY A 658 -7.89 11.72 9.76
C GLY A 658 -6.64 11.90 8.89
N GLU A 659 -5.46 11.79 9.51
CA GLU A 659 -4.15 12.12 8.91
C GLU A 659 -3.80 11.29 7.66
N SER A 660 -4.34 10.09 7.51
CA SER A 660 -4.08 9.18 6.39
C SER A 660 -5.06 9.32 5.22
N THR A 661 -6.02 10.24 5.31
CA THR A 661 -7.02 10.46 4.26
C THR A 661 -6.65 11.67 3.41
N GLY A 662 -7.01 11.70 2.12
CA GLY A 662 -6.78 12.89 1.30
C GLY A 662 -7.70 14.04 1.71
N TYR A 663 -7.31 15.29 1.43
CA TYR A 663 -8.21 16.45 1.57
C TYR A 663 -9.31 16.38 0.49
N ILE A 664 -10.47 15.81 0.84
CA ILE A 664 -11.63 15.65 -0.04
C ILE A 664 -12.70 16.66 0.40
N GLY A 665 -13.23 17.46 -0.53
CA GLY A 665 -14.29 18.43 -0.22
C GLY A 665 -13.74 19.79 0.26
N CYS A 666 -14.52 20.49 1.08
CA CYS A 666 -14.13 21.75 1.74
C CYS A 666 -14.16 21.64 3.27
N THR A 667 -14.40 20.45 3.82
CA THR A 667 -14.41 20.21 5.26
C THR A 667 -12.99 19.95 5.74
N TYR A 668 -12.57 20.68 6.77
CA TYR A 668 -11.25 20.57 7.35
C TYR A 668 -11.33 20.33 8.86
N ASP A 669 -10.43 19.49 9.39
CA ASP A 669 -10.15 19.38 10.82
C ASP A 669 -9.08 20.43 11.17
N VAL A 670 -9.54 21.53 11.76
CA VAL A 670 -8.69 22.63 12.21
C VAL A 670 -8.47 22.49 13.72
N SER A 671 -7.21 22.42 14.16
CA SER A 671 -6.89 22.24 15.57
C SER A 671 -5.68 23.06 16.02
N ASN A 672 -5.50 23.22 17.33
CA ASN A 672 -4.30 23.85 17.89
C ASN A 672 -3.04 23.07 17.48
N LYS A 673 -1.97 23.79 17.12
CA LYS A 673 -0.66 23.19 16.81
C LYS A 673 0.15 22.93 18.09
N HIS A 674 0.23 23.93 18.96
CA HIS A 674 1.06 23.88 20.17
C HIS A 674 0.38 23.14 21.32
N ARG A 675 1.19 22.69 22.28
CA ARG A 675 0.74 21.99 23.50
C ARG A 675 1.54 22.36 24.73
N LEU A 676 2.86 22.46 24.60
CA LEU A 676 3.78 22.88 25.65
C LEU A 676 4.10 24.38 25.53
N GLY A 677 4.27 25.05 26.67
CA GLY A 677 4.47 26.51 26.75
C GLY A 677 3.20 27.38 26.60
N TYR A 678 2.02 26.77 26.53
CA TYR A 678 0.72 27.45 26.44
C TYR A 678 -0.27 26.77 27.38
N SER A 679 -1.19 27.52 27.98
CA SER A 679 -2.27 26.97 28.81
C SER A 679 -3.44 26.43 27.98
N GLU A 680 -4.29 25.61 28.59
CA GLU A 680 -5.47 25.06 27.92
C GLU A 680 -6.44 26.15 27.44
N VAL A 681 -6.70 27.16 28.28
CA VAL A 681 -7.50 28.35 27.91
C VAL A 681 -6.92 29.04 26.68
N GLU A 682 -5.60 29.30 26.64
CA GLU A 682 -4.96 29.96 25.50
C GLU A 682 -5.08 29.15 24.21
N LEU A 683 -4.95 27.82 24.28
CA LEU A 683 -5.05 26.95 23.10
C LEU A 683 -6.49 26.87 22.57
N VAL A 684 -7.48 26.79 23.47
CA VAL A 684 -8.90 26.83 23.07
C VAL A 684 -9.25 28.19 22.47
N GLN A 685 -8.82 29.28 23.09
CA GLN A 685 -9.04 30.63 22.57
C GLN A 685 -8.34 30.84 21.23
N CYS A 686 -7.10 30.36 21.07
CA CYS A 686 -6.37 30.41 19.81
C CYS A 686 -7.10 29.67 18.68
N MET A 687 -7.69 28.51 18.98
CA MET A 687 -8.50 27.76 18.03
C MET A 687 -9.77 28.52 17.65
N ILE A 688 -10.52 29.05 18.62
CA ILE A 688 -11.73 29.86 18.36
C ILE A 688 -11.39 31.05 17.46
N ASN A 689 -10.40 31.84 17.85
CA ASN A 689 -9.98 33.05 17.14
C ASN A 689 -9.49 32.72 15.72
N GLY A 690 -8.71 31.65 15.58
CA GLY A 690 -8.19 31.21 14.30
C GLY A 690 -9.29 30.71 13.37
N VAL A 691 -10.26 29.92 13.86
CA VAL A 691 -11.42 29.49 13.05
C VAL A 691 -12.27 30.68 12.63
N ASN A 692 -12.54 31.64 13.53
CA ASN A 692 -13.26 32.86 13.18
C ASN A 692 -12.53 33.70 12.14
N THR A 693 -11.21 33.82 12.26
CA THR A 693 -10.37 34.51 11.27
C THR A 693 -10.45 33.80 9.91
N LEU A 694 -10.30 32.47 9.91
CA LEU A 694 -10.39 31.67 8.70
C LEU A 694 -11.78 31.79 8.06
N HIS A 695 -12.86 31.84 8.84
CA HIS A 695 -14.23 32.04 8.35
C HIS A 695 -14.43 33.39 7.68
N VAL A 696 -13.96 34.48 8.31
CA VAL A 696 -14.02 35.83 7.72
C VAL A 696 -13.22 35.88 6.42
N GLU A 697 -12.00 35.35 6.42
CA GLU A 697 -11.16 35.23 5.23
C GLU A 697 -11.83 34.35 4.18
N ASP A 698 -12.49 33.26 4.60
CA ASP A 698 -13.24 32.38 3.71
C ASP A 698 -14.36 33.14 3.03
N ILE A 699 -15.15 33.96 3.74
CA ILE A 699 -16.19 34.82 3.16
C ILE A 699 -15.59 35.81 2.15
N MET A 700 -14.41 36.38 2.44
CA MET A 700 -13.73 37.27 1.50
C MET A 700 -13.27 36.52 0.25
N PHE A 701 -12.70 35.33 0.41
CA PHE A 701 -12.31 34.49 -0.72
C PHE A 701 -13.51 33.96 -1.48
N GLN A 702 -14.60 33.69 -0.79
CA GLN A 702 -15.87 33.36 -1.41
C GLN A 702 -16.34 34.52 -2.30
N LYS A 703 -16.37 35.75 -1.79
CA LYS A 703 -16.69 36.95 -2.59
C LYS A 703 -15.71 37.16 -3.74
N LYS A 704 -14.40 37.03 -3.50
CA LYS A 704 -13.32 37.15 -4.49
C LYS A 704 -13.47 36.13 -5.63
N HIS A 705 -13.87 34.90 -5.30
CA HIS A 705 -13.98 33.77 -6.24
C HIS A 705 -15.40 33.48 -6.70
N GLY A 706 -16.37 34.36 -6.40
CA GLY A 706 -17.79 34.15 -6.75
C GLY A 706 -18.41 32.89 -6.13
N VAL A 707 -17.89 32.44 -5.00
CA VAL A 707 -18.47 31.35 -4.21
C VAL A 707 -19.57 31.94 -3.32
N SER A 708 -20.78 31.41 -3.44
CA SER A 708 -21.92 31.66 -2.57
C SER A 708 -22.14 30.36 -1.82
N LEU A 709 -22.09 30.43 -0.49
CA LEU A 709 -22.70 29.42 0.33
C LEU A 709 -24.21 29.52 0.09
N GLU A 710 -24.83 28.49 -0.50
CA GLU A 710 -26.25 28.28 -0.27
C GLU A 710 -26.39 27.86 1.20
N ASN A 711 -26.53 28.82 2.11
CA ASN A 711 -27.01 28.54 3.46
C ASN A 711 -28.00 29.60 3.93
N LYS A 712 -29.15 29.07 4.34
CA LYS A 712 -30.34 29.77 4.86
C LYS A 712 -30.01 30.41 6.21
N CYS A 713 -29.76 31.71 6.24
CA CYS A 713 -30.20 32.66 7.28
C CYS A 713 -29.39 33.95 7.14
N GLU A 714 -29.96 34.97 6.49
CA GLU A 714 -29.59 36.36 6.78
C GLU A 714 -30.69 37.29 6.25
N GLN A 715 -31.54 37.74 7.17
CA GLN A 715 -32.16 39.07 7.09
C GLN A 715 -32.02 39.71 8.46
N SER A 716 -30.85 40.29 8.72
CA SER A 716 -30.69 41.58 9.41
C SER A 716 -29.22 41.79 9.75
N ILE A 717 -28.77 43.04 9.66
CA ILE A 717 -27.45 43.57 10.06
C ILE A 717 -26.47 43.75 8.87
N ILE A 718 -26.86 44.64 7.96
CA ILE A 718 -25.90 45.53 7.28
C ILE A 718 -26.37 46.95 7.59
N SER A 719 -25.83 47.54 8.67
CA SER A 719 -25.82 49.00 8.87
C SER A 719 -24.95 49.38 10.06
N SER A 720 -23.63 49.20 9.98
CA SER A 720 -22.69 50.04 10.74
C SER A 720 -21.25 49.66 10.43
N ILE A 721 -20.42 50.70 10.26
CA ILE A 721 -18.95 50.69 10.20
C ILE A 721 -18.42 50.60 8.75
N ASP A 722 -18.70 51.69 8.05
CA ASP A 722 -17.70 52.37 7.23
C ASP A 722 -16.89 53.31 8.16
N ASN A 723 -15.64 53.62 7.79
CA ASN A 723 -14.64 54.45 8.48
C ASN A 723 -13.77 53.76 9.54
N ASP A 724 -12.57 53.31 9.17
CA ASP A 724 -11.40 54.19 9.20
C ASP A 724 -10.20 53.52 8.53
N SER A 725 -9.59 54.22 7.58
CA SER A 725 -8.34 53.80 6.94
C SER A 725 -7.37 54.97 6.98
N ARG A 726 -6.22 54.78 7.66
CA ARG A 726 -5.00 55.57 7.45
C ARG A 726 -3.80 54.96 8.19
N CYS A 727 -2.64 55.08 7.54
CA CYS A 727 -1.28 54.72 7.95
C CYS A 727 -0.97 53.21 7.82
N LEU A 728 -0.12 52.74 6.90
CA LEU A 728 1.20 53.25 6.51
C LEU A 728 1.51 52.91 5.03
N ARG A 729 1.90 53.93 4.26
CA ARG A 729 2.68 53.82 3.01
C ARG A 729 3.98 54.60 3.18
N ARG A 730 4.96 54.21 2.35
CA ARG A 730 6.35 54.69 2.14
C ARG A 730 7.34 53.74 2.82
N ILE A 731 8.25 53.09 2.09
CA ILE A 731 9.15 53.68 1.08
C ILE A 731 9.33 52.72 -0.13
N SER A 732 9.03 53.24 -1.33
CA SER A 732 9.54 52.80 -2.64
C SER A 732 10.98 53.34 -2.82
N GLU A 733 11.88 52.84 -3.67
CA GLU A 733 11.80 52.82 -5.13
C GLU A 733 13.21 52.56 -5.71
N HIS A 734 13.26 52.22 -7.02
CA HIS A 734 14.40 51.98 -7.93
C HIS A 734 14.81 50.50 -8.04
N SER A 735 14.64 49.80 -9.18
CA SER A 735 14.75 50.22 -10.58
C SER A 735 13.89 49.31 -11.48
N GLY A 736 13.33 49.89 -12.55
CA GLY A 736 12.26 49.26 -13.33
C GLY A 736 12.72 48.31 -14.44
N THR A 737 11.78 47.47 -14.87
CA THR A 737 11.63 47.03 -16.26
C THR A 737 10.17 46.65 -16.52
N LYS A 738 9.76 46.87 -17.77
CA LYS A 738 8.39 46.83 -18.30
C LYS A 738 7.74 45.45 -18.21
N ALA A 739 6.41 45.48 -18.19
CA ALA A 739 5.48 44.36 -18.27
C ALA A 739 5.82 43.33 -19.35
N PHE A 740 5.69 42.05 -18.99
CA PHE A 740 5.40 40.96 -19.92
C PHE A 740 4.14 40.24 -19.45
N ALA A 741 3.16 40.17 -20.37
CA ALA A 741 1.97 39.35 -20.26
C ALA A 741 2.34 37.85 -20.33
N GLY A 742 1.64 37.02 -19.55
CA GLY A 742 1.74 35.56 -19.61
C GLY A 742 1.47 34.93 -18.26
N ARG A 743 0.24 34.44 -18.05
CA ARG A 743 -0.13 33.61 -16.89
C ARG A 743 0.80 32.38 -16.87
N GLY A 744 1.47 32.15 -15.74
CA GLY A 744 2.45 31.08 -15.60
C GLY A 744 1.84 29.70 -15.83
N GLN A 745 2.34 29.00 -16.85
CA GLN A 745 2.25 27.54 -16.95
C GLN A 745 2.90 26.94 -15.70
N GLN A 746 2.18 26.04 -15.04
CA GLN A 746 2.70 25.25 -13.93
C GLN A 746 3.82 24.35 -14.50
N LEU A 747 5.08 24.70 -14.27
CA LEU A 747 6.22 23.91 -14.73
C LEU A 747 6.18 22.55 -14.00
N TYR A 748 5.82 21.48 -14.73
CA TYR A 748 5.89 20.11 -14.23
C TYR A 748 7.35 19.68 -14.07
N ILE A 749 8.25 20.20 -14.91
CA ILE A 749 9.65 19.76 -15.00
C ILE A 749 10.62 20.91 -14.68
N ASN A 750 11.45 20.73 -13.64
CA ASN A 750 12.47 21.71 -13.24
C ASN A 750 13.78 21.59 -14.05
N ILE A 751 14.07 20.41 -14.60
CA ILE A 751 15.26 20.11 -15.42
C ILE A 751 14.80 19.21 -16.57
N PRO A 752 15.06 19.52 -17.84
CA PRO A 752 14.65 18.68 -18.96
C PRO A 752 15.17 17.24 -18.86
N HIS A 753 14.38 16.28 -19.35
CA HIS A 753 14.72 14.86 -19.31
C HIS A 753 14.93 14.31 -20.72
N VAL A 754 15.90 13.41 -20.86
CA VAL A 754 16.11 12.62 -22.07
C VAL A 754 15.95 11.14 -21.73
N ILE A 755 15.02 10.49 -22.41
CA ILE A 755 14.74 9.06 -22.27
C ILE A 755 15.42 8.33 -23.41
N VAL A 756 16.37 7.45 -23.09
CA VAL A 756 17.19 6.75 -24.07
C VAL A 756 16.72 5.30 -24.16
N MET A 757 16.13 4.92 -25.29
CA MET A 757 15.69 3.53 -25.50
C MET A 757 16.89 2.61 -25.75
N VAL A 758 16.88 1.41 -25.19
CA VAL A 758 17.94 0.39 -25.33
C VAL A 758 17.31 -0.97 -25.67
N GLY A 759 17.98 -1.76 -26.52
CA GLY A 759 17.59 -3.14 -26.80
C GLY A 759 17.56 -3.49 -28.30
N LEU A 760 17.45 -4.78 -28.60
CA LEU A 760 17.47 -5.30 -29.98
C LEU A 760 16.27 -4.84 -30.82
N PRO A 761 16.38 -4.83 -32.17
CA PRO A 761 15.23 -4.57 -33.05
C PRO A 761 14.04 -5.52 -32.79
N ALA A 762 12.83 -5.07 -33.12
CA ALA A 762 11.57 -5.81 -32.89
C ALA A 762 11.24 -6.17 -31.42
N ARG A 763 11.89 -5.56 -30.43
CA ARG A 763 11.59 -5.75 -28.99
C ARG A 763 10.62 -4.70 -28.41
N GLY A 764 9.71 -4.11 -29.20
CA GLY A 764 8.69 -3.17 -28.70
C GLY A 764 9.13 -1.72 -28.37
N LYS A 765 10.41 -1.35 -28.52
CA LYS A 765 10.93 0.00 -28.16
C LYS A 765 10.18 1.17 -28.81
N THR A 766 9.97 1.14 -30.13
CA THR A 766 9.29 2.23 -30.85
C THR A 766 7.84 2.39 -30.41
N TYR A 767 7.17 1.28 -30.11
CA TYR A 767 5.82 1.30 -29.55
C TYR A 767 5.79 1.99 -28.18
N MET A 768 6.69 1.57 -27.29
CA MET A 768 6.85 2.15 -25.96
C MET A 768 7.17 3.64 -25.98
N ALA A 769 8.13 4.06 -26.81
CA ALA A 769 8.55 5.45 -26.94
C ALA A 769 7.37 6.36 -27.34
N ARG A 770 6.53 5.90 -28.28
CA ARG A 770 5.37 6.65 -28.75
C ARG A 770 4.23 6.67 -27.74
N LYS A 771 3.90 5.53 -27.13
CA LYS A 771 2.90 5.45 -26.05
C LYS A 771 3.27 6.37 -24.89
N LEU A 772 4.56 6.39 -24.51
CA LEU A 772 5.05 7.30 -23.50
C LEU A 772 4.89 8.76 -23.92
N SER A 773 5.26 9.10 -25.16
CA SER A 773 5.08 10.45 -25.69
C SER A 773 3.61 10.89 -25.71
N HIS A 774 2.68 10.01 -26.09
CA HIS A 774 1.24 10.34 -26.07
C HIS A 774 0.76 10.57 -24.63
N TYR A 775 1.16 9.70 -23.70
CA TYR A 775 0.81 9.85 -22.30
C TYR A 775 1.33 11.15 -21.70
N LEU A 776 2.61 11.46 -21.89
CA LEU A 776 3.21 12.67 -21.33
C LEU A 776 2.62 13.93 -21.95
N ASN A 777 2.36 13.97 -23.26
CA ASN A 777 1.68 15.12 -23.86
C ASN A 777 0.21 15.25 -23.39
N TRP A 778 -0.50 14.13 -23.20
CA TRP A 778 -1.89 14.13 -22.75
C TRP A 778 -2.03 14.76 -21.34
N ILE A 779 -1.09 14.50 -20.43
CA ILE A 779 -1.05 15.13 -19.10
C ILE A 779 -0.44 16.55 -19.10
N GLY A 780 -0.05 17.08 -20.26
CA GLY A 780 0.48 18.45 -20.40
C GLY A 780 2.00 18.60 -20.37
N ILE A 781 2.78 17.52 -20.48
CA ILE A 781 4.26 17.56 -20.55
C ILE A 781 4.72 17.48 -22.00
N LYS A 782 5.37 18.55 -22.49
CA LYS A 782 5.82 18.67 -23.89
C LYS A 782 6.89 17.64 -24.22
N THR A 783 6.48 16.60 -24.97
CA THR A 783 7.31 15.42 -25.25
C THR A 783 7.40 15.12 -26.74
N ARG A 784 8.59 14.77 -27.24
CA ARG A 784 8.81 14.39 -28.64
C ARG A 784 9.74 13.18 -28.78
N VAL A 785 9.42 12.30 -29.73
CA VAL A 785 10.24 11.12 -30.07
C VAL A 785 11.15 11.43 -31.26
N PHE A 786 12.44 11.14 -31.12
CA PHE A 786 13.46 11.23 -32.16
C PHE A 786 13.88 9.81 -32.54
N ASN A 787 13.28 9.27 -33.61
CA ASN A 787 13.50 7.90 -34.06
C ASN A 787 14.65 7.83 -35.08
N LEU A 788 15.69 7.06 -34.75
CA LEU A 788 16.89 6.95 -35.58
C LEU A 788 16.60 6.38 -36.99
N GLY A 789 15.56 5.56 -37.13
CA GLY A 789 15.15 5.01 -38.42
C GLY A 789 14.72 6.08 -39.43
N ASP A 790 14.10 7.18 -38.97
CA ASP A 790 13.66 8.30 -39.82
C ASP A 790 14.86 9.07 -40.38
N TYR A 791 15.85 9.34 -39.55
CA TYR A 791 17.08 10.01 -39.96
C TYR A 791 17.85 9.18 -40.98
N ARG A 792 17.98 7.87 -40.74
CA ARG A 792 18.61 6.95 -41.70
C ARG A 792 17.85 6.93 -43.03
N ARG A 793 16.50 6.89 -43.03
CA ARG A 793 15.70 6.92 -44.27
C ARG A 793 15.88 8.20 -45.07
N LYS A 794 16.10 9.34 -44.41
CA LYS A 794 16.40 10.61 -45.10
C LYS A 794 17.82 10.65 -45.67
N ALA A 795 18.75 9.93 -45.05
CA ALA A 795 20.17 9.94 -45.45
C ALA A 795 20.53 8.90 -46.53
N VAL A 796 19.64 7.94 -46.81
CA VAL A 796 19.83 6.87 -47.80
C VAL A 796 18.75 6.96 -48.87
N ASN A 797 19.13 7.05 -50.15
CA ASN A 797 18.18 7.16 -51.27
C ASN A 797 17.34 5.87 -51.47
N GLU A 798 17.90 4.69 -51.19
CA GLU A 798 17.21 3.40 -51.30
C GLU A 798 17.83 2.37 -50.34
N PHE A 799 17.01 1.77 -49.48
CA PHE A 799 17.44 0.66 -48.60
C PHE A 799 17.43 -0.64 -49.40
N LYS A 800 18.57 -1.32 -49.50
CA LYS A 800 18.70 -2.56 -50.27
C LYS A 800 18.40 -3.82 -49.46
N ASP A 801 19.20 -4.07 -48.42
CA ASP A 801 19.13 -5.30 -47.62
C ASP A 801 19.83 -5.13 -46.25
N HIS A 802 19.81 -6.19 -45.45
CA HIS A 802 20.41 -6.26 -44.13
C HIS A 802 21.93 -6.02 -44.11
N ASN A 803 22.67 -6.10 -45.23
CA ASN A 803 24.12 -5.90 -45.27
C ASN A 803 24.53 -4.47 -44.86
N PHE A 804 23.59 -3.52 -44.91
CA PHE A 804 23.77 -2.19 -44.35
C PHE A 804 24.07 -2.20 -42.82
N PHE A 805 23.61 -3.22 -42.10
CA PHE A 805 23.77 -3.31 -40.64
C PHE A 805 25.01 -4.08 -40.18
N LYS A 806 25.70 -4.75 -41.11
CA LYS A 806 26.94 -5.47 -40.85
C LYS A 806 28.02 -4.54 -40.30
N THR A 807 28.86 -5.10 -39.46
CA THR A 807 29.93 -4.38 -38.75
C THR A 807 31.15 -4.18 -39.62
N GLU A 808 31.33 -5.04 -40.62
CA GLU A 808 32.39 -5.00 -41.62
C GLU A 808 32.13 -3.94 -42.71
N ASN A 809 30.91 -3.38 -42.77
CA ASN A 809 30.54 -2.34 -43.72
C ASN A 809 30.84 -0.95 -43.13
N GLU A 810 32.09 -0.51 -43.28
CA GLU A 810 32.58 0.75 -42.70
C GLU A 810 31.81 2.00 -43.16
N ASP A 811 31.41 2.04 -44.44
CA ASP A 811 30.68 3.19 -45.00
C ASP A 811 29.27 3.28 -44.40
N ALA A 812 28.58 2.15 -44.27
CA ALA A 812 27.28 2.09 -43.62
C ALA A 812 27.37 2.36 -42.11
N LEU A 813 28.45 1.94 -41.44
CA LEU A 813 28.70 2.26 -40.04
C LEU A 813 28.86 3.76 -39.83
N LYS A 814 29.73 4.43 -40.62
CA LYS A 814 29.92 5.90 -40.56
C LYS A 814 28.62 6.66 -40.79
N LEU A 815 27.80 6.20 -41.74
CA LEU A 815 26.50 6.82 -42.00
C LEU A 815 25.53 6.66 -40.84
N ARG A 816 25.46 5.46 -40.22
CA ARG A 816 24.62 5.21 -39.03
C ARG A 816 25.04 6.07 -37.85
N GLU A 817 26.34 6.21 -37.62
CA GLU A 817 26.87 7.08 -36.56
C GLU A 817 26.52 8.54 -36.79
N LYS A 818 26.66 9.04 -38.04
CA LYS A 818 26.24 10.39 -38.41
C LYS A 818 24.75 10.60 -38.13
N CYS A 819 23.87 9.72 -38.63
CA CYS A 819 22.42 9.81 -38.39
C CYS A 819 22.08 9.81 -36.89
N ALA A 820 22.79 9.00 -36.10
CA ALA A 820 22.57 8.90 -34.68
C ALA A 820 23.00 10.16 -33.92
N ASN A 821 24.08 10.81 -34.37
CA ASN A 821 24.53 12.08 -33.82
C ASN A 821 23.62 13.25 -34.25
N ASP A 822 23.19 13.29 -35.51
CA ASP A 822 22.23 14.30 -36.01
C ASP A 822 20.91 14.24 -35.22
N ALA A 823 20.37 13.03 -35.01
CA ALA A 823 19.15 12.83 -34.22
C ALA A 823 19.30 13.26 -32.75
N LEU A 824 20.47 13.00 -32.14
CA LEU A 824 20.74 13.41 -30.75
C LEU A 824 20.91 14.93 -30.64
N GLN A 825 21.54 15.55 -31.64
CA GLN A 825 21.71 17.00 -31.69
C GLN A 825 20.37 17.72 -31.88
N ASP A 826 19.52 17.22 -32.78
CA ASP A 826 18.17 17.77 -32.98
C ASP A 826 17.32 17.66 -31.72
N LEU A 827 17.41 16.54 -30.99
CA LEU A 827 16.75 16.36 -29.70
C LEU A 827 17.17 17.43 -28.70
N CYS A 828 18.48 17.62 -28.57
CA CYS A 828 19.07 18.63 -27.69
C CYS A 828 18.63 20.05 -28.09
N ASN A 829 18.67 20.36 -29.39
CA ASN A 829 18.26 21.66 -29.93
C ASN A 829 16.78 21.94 -29.67
N TRP A 830 15.91 20.94 -29.84
CA TRP A 830 14.48 21.06 -29.59
C TRP A 830 14.17 21.35 -28.11
N ILE A 831 14.85 20.67 -27.18
CA ILE A 831 14.71 20.96 -25.75
C ILE A 831 15.16 22.39 -25.42
N GLN A 832 16.34 22.82 -25.90
CA GLN A 832 16.90 24.13 -25.57
C GLN A 832 16.15 25.30 -26.21
N ASN A 833 15.78 25.16 -27.48
CA ASN A 833 15.35 26.30 -28.30
C ASN A 833 13.84 26.32 -28.59
N GLU A 834 13.15 25.19 -28.51
CA GLU A 834 11.72 25.07 -28.84
C GLU A 834 10.85 24.80 -27.60
N GLY A 835 11.44 24.79 -26.40
CA GLY A 835 10.73 24.64 -25.13
C GLY A 835 10.22 23.21 -24.86
N GLY A 836 10.92 22.20 -25.37
CA GLY A 836 10.66 20.80 -25.07
C GLY A 836 11.06 20.43 -23.64
N GLU A 837 10.29 19.57 -22.98
CA GLU A 837 10.56 19.17 -21.59
C GLU A 837 11.09 17.74 -21.47
N VAL A 838 10.61 16.82 -22.33
CA VAL A 838 11.08 15.42 -22.40
C VAL A 838 11.39 15.01 -23.84
N GLY A 839 12.65 14.68 -24.13
CA GLY A 839 13.06 14.11 -25.41
C GLY A 839 13.22 12.59 -25.33
N VAL A 840 12.56 11.83 -26.19
CA VAL A 840 12.74 10.37 -26.27
C VAL A 840 13.64 10.02 -27.45
N TYR A 841 14.83 9.51 -27.16
CA TYR A 841 15.80 9.06 -28.17
C TYR A 841 15.58 7.56 -28.47
N ASP A 842 14.86 7.27 -29.55
CA ASP A 842 14.49 5.91 -29.96
C ASP A 842 15.51 5.31 -30.94
N ALA A 843 16.43 4.52 -30.39
CA ALA A 843 17.48 3.78 -31.09
C ALA A 843 17.76 2.44 -30.39
N THR A 844 18.65 1.61 -30.93
CA THR A 844 19.04 0.32 -30.29
C THR A 844 20.01 0.51 -29.13
N ASN A 845 20.93 1.48 -29.25
CA ASN A 845 21.94 1.82 -28.23
C ASN A 845 22.63 0.57 -27.63
N SER A 846 23.00 -0.35 -28.52
CA SER A 846 23.34 -1.74 -28.21
C SER A 846 24.64 -1.95 -27.43
N THR A 847 25.54 -0.95 -27.34
CA THR A 847 26.87 -1.10 -26.70
C THR A 847 27.02 -0.15 -25.51
N MET A 848 27.80 -0.58 -24.50
CA MET A 848 28.14 0.24 -23.33
C MET A 848 28.86 1.53 -23.74
N ALA A 849 29.75 1.47 -24.74
CA ALA A 849 30.49 2.63 -25.25
C ALA A 849 29.55 3.70 -25.83
N ARG A 850 28.51 3.28 -26.57
CA ARG A 850 27.49 4.19 -27.11
C ARG A 850 26.68 4.84 -25.99
N ARG A 851 26.25 4.08 -24.98
CA ARG A 851 25.51 4.61 -23.83
C ARG A 851 26.36 5.60 -23.01
N SER A 852 27.63 5.29 -22.81
CA SER A 852 28.60 6.18 -22.16
C SER A 852 28.82 7.49 -22.91
N PHE A 853 28.86 7.45 -24.25
CA PHE A 853 28.90 8.66 -25.07
C PHE A 853 27.62 9.50 -24.93
N ILE A 854 26.45 8.87 -25.04
CA ILE A 854 25.15 9.54 -24.91
C ILE A 854 25.00 10.18 -23.52
N TYR A 855 25.36 9.46 -22.45
CA TYR A 855 25.30 9.99 -21.08
C TYR A 855 26.21 11.21 -20.90
N ARG A 856 27.46 11.16 -21.38
CA ARG A 856 28.37 12.32 -21.33
C ARG A 856 27.81 13.51 -22.09
N LYS A 857 27.21 13.30 -23.26
CA LYS A 857 26.56 14.38 -24.02
C LYS A 857 25.39 14.99 -23.24
N ILE A 858 24.45 14.17 -22.76
CA ILE A 858 23.20 14.64 -22.14
C ILE A 858 23.46 15.25 -20.75
N VAL A 859 24.20 14.54 -19.90
CA VAL A 859 24.42 14.97 -18.51
C VAL A 859 25.62 15.89 -18.38
N GLY A 860 26.71 15.58 -19.09
CA GLY A 860 27.95 16.38 -19.05
C GLY A 860 27.83 17.69 -19.82
N ASP A 861 27.56 17.62 -21.13
CA ASP A 861 27.56 18.82 -21.97
C ASP A 861 26.28 19.65 -21.79
N MET A 862 25.12 18.98 -21.78
CA MET A 862 23.81 19.65 -21.84
C MET A 862 23.17 19.89 -20.47
N GLN A 863 23.67 19.25 -19.41
CA GLN A 863 23.13 19.34 -18.03
C GLN A 863 21.65 18.91 -17.91
N PHE A 864 21.20 18.01 -18.78
CA PHE A 864 19.87 17.40 -18.71
C PHE A 864 19.90 16.13 -17.86
N LYS A 865 18.74 15.68 -17.40
CA LYS A 865 18.61 14.36 -16.77
C LYS A 865 18.53 13.27 -17.85
N CYS A 866 19.23 12.16 -17.65
CA CYS A 866 19.23 11.02 -18.57
C CYS A 866 18.62 9.79 -17.87
N PHE A 867 17.68 9.11 -18.54
CA PHE A 867 17.08 7.87 -18.05
C PHE A 867 17.06 6.82 -19.18
N PHE A 868 17.73 5.70 -18.98
CA PHE A 868 17.76 4.62 -19.99
C PHE A 868 16.59 3.64 -19.76
N VAL A 869 15.93 3.24 -20.85
CA VAL A 869 14.82 2.28 -20.83
C VAL A 869 15.16 1.14 -21.77
N GLU A 870 15.53 -0.01 -21.22
CA GLU A 870 15.86 -1.20 -21.98
C GLU A 870 14.66 -2.13 -22.12
N SER A 871 14.32 -2.49 -23.36
CA SER A 871 13.29 -3.49 -23.66
C SER A 871 13.93 -4.79 -24.12
N ILE A 872 13.73 -5.84 -23.31
CA ILE A 872 14.25 -7.19 -23.49
C ILE A 872 13.05 -8.09 -23.74
N CYS A 873 13.03 -8.80 -24.86
CA CYS A 873 11.98 -9.78 -25.15
C CYS A 873 12.61 -10.99 -25.83
N ASP A 874 12.44 -12.16 -25.22
CA ASP A 874 12.98 -13.43 -25.71
C ASP A 874 11.87 -14.37 -26.17
N ASP A 875 10.60 -13.94 -26.09
CA ASP A 875 9.44 -14.68 -26.60
C ASP A 875 9.39 -14.61 -28.14
N PRO A 876 9.56 -15.74 -28.85
CA PRO A 876 9.54 -15.77 -30.31
C PRO A 876 8.24 -15.25 -30.92
N LYS A 877 7.09 -15.50 -30.27
CA LYS A 877 5.78 -15.08 -30.79
C LYS A 877 5.64 -13.57 -30.79
N ILE A 878 6.04 -12.91 -29.69
CA ILE A 878 6.02 -11.45 -29.57
C ILE A 878 7.00 -10.82 -30.57
N ILE A 879 8.14 -11.47 -30.83
CA ILE A 879 9.11 -10.99 -31.80
C ILE A 879 8.54 -11.08 -33.22
N GLU A 880 7.96 -12.22 -33.58
CA GLU A 880 7.31 -12.44 -34.89
C GLU A 880 6.18 -11.44 -35.12
N GLU A 881 5.24 -11.31 -34.17
CA GLU A 881 4.13 -10.35 -34.24
C GLU A 881 4.64 -8.91 -34.42
N ASN A 882 5.65 -8.49 -33.64
CA ASN A 882 6.25 -7.16 -33.78
C ASN A 882 6.93 -6.94 -35.15
N ILE A 883 7.44 -8.00 -35.78
CA ILE A 883 8.03 -7.91 -37.12
C ILE A 883 6.91 -7.69 -38.14
N PHE A 884 5.87 -8.51 -38.14
CA PHE A 884 4.75 -8.40 -39.07
C PHE A 884 3.96 -7.08 -38.89
N ASP A 885 3.59 -6.75 -37.66
CA ASP A 885 2.74 -5.58 -37.36
C ASP A 885 3.46 -4.24 -37.60
N VAL A 886 4.79 -4.19 -37.41
CA VAL A 886 5.53 -2.91 -37.35
C VAL A 886 6.61 -2.78 -38.42
N LYS A 887 7.21 -3.88 -38.88
CA LYS A 887 8.46 -3.85 -39.66
C LYS A 887 8.30 -4.31 -41.11
N VAL A 888 7.51 -5.35 -41.37
CA VAL A 888 7.18 -5.79 -42.72
C VAL A 888 6.47 -4.68 -43.49
N ASN A 889 5.52 -3.99 -42.84
CA ASN A 889 4.81 -2.84 -43.41
C ASN A 889 5.60 -1.50 -43.39
N SER A 890 6.90 -1.52 -43.05
CA SER A 890 7.68 -0.28 -42.96
C SER A 890 8.20 0.17 -44.33
N PRO A 891 8.52 1.47 -44.51
CA PRO A 891 9.02 1.97 -45.79
C PRO A 891 10.29 1.28 -46.30
N ASP A 892 11.05 0.63 -45.40
CA ASP A 892 12.27 -0.11 -45.75
C ASP A 892 11.97 -1.37 -46.60
N TYR A 893 10.76 -1.95 -46.50
CA TYR A 893 10.42 -3.26 -47.08
C TYR A 893 9.25 -3.19 -48.07
N LYS A 894 8.85 -1.98 -48.49
CA LYS A 894 7.64 -1.75 -49.30
C LYS A 894 7.62 -2.51 -50.63
N GLU A 895 8.79 -2.77 -51.21
CA GLU A 895 8.96 -3.47 -52.50
C GLU A 895 9.33 -4.97 -52.32
N MET A 896 9.36 -5.48 -51.09
CA MET A 896 9.61 -6.89 -50.76
C MET A 896 8.29 -7.58 -50.40
N ASN A 897 8.19 -8.88 -50.66
CA ASN A 897 7.08 -9.67 -50.11
C ASN A 897 7.30 -9.93 -48.61
N ASP A 898 6.23 -10.29 -47.91
CA ASP A 898 6.24 -10.43 -46.45
C ASP A 898 7.26 -11.44 -45.93
N GLU A 899 7.48 -12.55 -46.67
CA GLU A 899 8.39 -13.63 -46.27
C GLU A 899 9.86 -13.21 -46.44
N ASP A 900 10.21 -12.58 -47.57
CA ASP A 900 11.56 -12.05 -47.82
C ASP A 900 11.89 -10.90 -46.87
N ALA A 901 10.91 -10.02 -46.60
CA ALA A 901 11.05 -8.93 -45.64
C ALA A 901 11.28 -9.45 -44.21
N PHE A 902 10.55 -10.49 -43.81
CA PHE A 902 10.74 -11.15 -42.51
C PHE A 902 12.15 -11.74 -42.39
N ASN A 903 12.60 -12.49 -43.41
CA ASN A 903 13.90 -13.13 -43.43
C ASN A 903 15.06 -12.11 -43.40
N ASP A 904 14.99 -11.06 -44.21
CA ASP A 904 15.98 -9.97 -44.18
C ASP A 904 16.03 -9.28 -42.81
N PHE A 905 14.86 -9.04 -42.20
CA PHE A 905 14.79 -8.41 -40.89
C PHE A 905 15.36 -9.30 -39.77
N MET A 906 15.18 -10.62 -39.85
CA MET A 906 15.79 -11.57 -38.92
C MET A 906 17.32 -11.55 -39.03
N LEU A 907 17.88 -11.47 -40.25
CA LEU A 907 19.32 -11.30 -40.46
C LEU A 907 19.81 -9.96 -39.90
N ARG A 908 19.02 -8.88 -40.04
CA ARG A 908 19.31 -7.60 -39.39
C ARG A 908 19.36 -7.72 -37.86
N ILE A 909 18.46 -8.48 -37.23
CA ILE A 909 18.49 -8.72 -35.77
C ILE A 909 19.81 -9.41 -35.40
N ALA A 910 20.21 -10.45 -36.14
CA ALA A 910 21.45 -11.18 -35.90
C ALA A 910 22.70 -10.27 -35.96
N HIS A 911 22.74 -9.30 -36.88
CA HIS A 911 23.84 -8.30 -36.95
C HIS A 911 23.91 -7.40 -35.71
N TYR A 912 22.78 -7.08 -35.09
CA TYR A 912 22.76 -6.31 -33.83
C TYR A 912 23.07 -7.17 -32.60
N GLU A 913 22.64 -8.43 -32.61
CA GLU A 913 22.81 -9.38 -31.51
C GLU A 913 24.28 -9.72 -31.28
N SER A 914 25.10 -9.81 -32.33
CA SER A 914 26.54 -10.07 -32.25
C SER A 914 27.33 -9.02 -31.44
N GLN A 915 26.78 -7.82 -31.27
CA GLN A 915 27.41 -6.72 -30.54
C GLN A 915 26.59 -6.22 -29.35
N TYR A 916 25.47 -6.87 -29.03
CA TYR A 916 24.55 -6.39 -28.03
C TYR A 916 25.06 -6.65 -26.61
N GLN A 917 25.10 -5.58 -25.81
CA GLN A 917 25.47 -5.58 -24.40
C GLN A 917 24.29 -5.00 -23.61
N THR A 918 23.65 -5.82 -22.77
CA THR A 918 22.55 -5.37 -21.93
C THR A 918 23.00 -4.29 -20.94
N LEU A 919 22.09 -3.49 -20.40
CA LEU A 919 22.43 -2.62 -19.25
C LEU A 919 22.86 -3.48 -18.06
N ASP A 920 23.97 -3.10 -17.44
CA ASP A 920 24.60 -3.88 -16.37
C ASP A 920 24.60 -3.12 -15.03
N GLU A 921 24.05 -3.75 -14.00
CA GLU A 921 23.86 -3.14 -12.67
C GLU A 921 25.18 -2.88 -11.93
N ILE A 922 26.26 -3.56 -12.32
CA ILE A 922 27.57 -3.46 -11.67
C ILE A 922 28.46 -2.49 -12.45
N HIS A 923 28.59 -2.70 -13.76
CA HIS A 923 29.50 -1.93 -14.61
C HIS A 923 28.93 -0.57 -15.03
N GLU A 924 27.60 -0.41 -15.01
CA GLU A 924 26.89 0.85 -15.30
C GLU A 924 26.08 1.33 -14.07
N GLU A 925 26.57 1.02 -12.85
CA GLU A 925 25.89 1.32 -11.58
C GLU A 925 25.55 2.81 -11.39
N SER A 926 26.25 3.71 -12.07
CA SER A 926 26.06 5.16 -12.00
C SER A 926 24.92 5.68 -12.88
N LEU A 927 24.45 4.88 -13.85
CA LEU A 927 23.37 5.26 -14.75
C LEU A 927 22.00 5.08 -14.10
N SER A 928 21.09 6.01 -14.35
CA SER A 928 19.66 5.85 -14.02
C SER A 928 18.98 5.06 -15.13
N PHE A 929 18.42 3.89 -14.83
CA PHE A 929 17.79 3.06 -15.87
C PHE A 929 16.69 2.12 -15.37
N MET A 930 15.88 1.64 -16.31
CA MET A 930 15.02 0.48 -16.12
C MET A 930 15.21 -0.57 -17.22
N LYS A 931 15.07 -1.85 -16.87
CA LYS A 931 15.03 -2.98 -17.79
C LYS A 931 13.66 -3.62 -17.72
N LEU A 932 13.01 -3.81 -18.86
CA LEU A 932 11.69 -4.40 -19.01
C LEU A 932 11.82 -5.71 -19.78
N TYR A 933 11.50 -6.82 -19.12
CA TYR A 933 11.60 -8.16 -19.70
C TYR A 933 10.24 -8.68 -20.10
N ASN A 934 10.13 -9.21 -21.33
CA ASN A 934 8.94 -9.88 -21.88
C ASN A 934 7.65 -9.11 -21.58
N ALA A 935 7.57 -7.86 -22.05
CA ALA A 935 6.39 -7.00 -21.89
C ALA A 935 5.99 -6.71 -20.42
N GLY A 936 6.95 -6.62 -19.50
CA GLY A 936 6.71 -6.22 -18.10
C GLY A 936 6.63 -7.37 -17.09
N ASN A 937 6.85 -8.63 -17.53
CA ASN A 937 6.92 -9.80 -16.65
C ASN A 937 7.97 -9.67 -15.55
N LYS A 938 9.06 -8.95 -15.83
CA LYS A 938 10.06 -8.54 -14.85
C LYS A 938 10.51 -7.13 -15.16
N VAL A 939 10.64 -6.32 -14.12
CA VAL A 939 11.19 -4.96 -14.19
C VAL A 939 12.37 -4.86 -13.25
N VAL A 940 13.48 -4.32 -13.73
CA VAL A 940 14.66 -3.96 -12.91
C VAL A 940 14.82 -2.47 -12.98
N ILE A 941 15.03 -1.81 -11.84
CA ILE A 941 15.21 -0.35 -11.74
C ILE A 941 16.53 -0.10 -11.02
N ASN A 942 17.39 0.74 -11.61
CA ASN A 942 18.62 1.21 -10.99
C ASN A 942 18.58 2.74 -10.84
N LYS A 943 18.81 3.23 -9.61
CA LYS A 943 18.94 4.65 -9.26
C LYS A 943 17.89 5.58 -9.91
N SER A 944 16.61 5.40 -9.58
CA SER A 944 15.56 6.34 -10.01
C SER A 944 15.44 7.51 -9.03
N ASP A 945 15.94 8.69 -9.41
CA ASP A 945 15.83 9.93 -8.62
C ASP A 945 15.14 11.05 -9.42
N GLY A 946 13.83 11.20 -9.19
CA GLY A 946 13.01 12.26 -9.75
C GLY A 946 11.59 11.81 -10.11
N HIS A 947 10.67 12.77 -10.04
CA HIS A 947 9.23 12.53 -10.20
C HIS A 947 8.86 12.08 -11.63
N ILE A 948 9.56 12.56 -12.67
CA ILE A 948 9.33 12.15 -14.06
C ILE A 948 9.77 10.71 -14.28
N GLN A 949 10.94 10.31 -13.82
CA GLN A 949 11.39 8.91 -13.96
C GLN A 949 10.45 7.95 -13.22
N ALA A 950 10.00 8.31 -12.02
CA ALA A 950 9.00 7.52 -11.29
C ALA A 950 7.67 7.40 -12.07
N ARG A 951 7.20 8.47 -12.72
CA ARG A 951 6.00 8.45 -13.58
C ARG A 951 6.18 7.57 -14.80
N ILE A 952 7.33 7.62 -15.45
CA ILE A 952 7.68 6.80 -16.63
C ILE A 952 7.75 5.33 -16.24
N ILE A 953 8.41 5.02 -15.13
CA ILE A 953 8.48 3.66 -14.57
C ILE A 953 7.07 3.15 -14.31
N TYR A 954 6.24 3.93 -13.61
CA TYR A 954 4.86 3.56 -13.31
C TYR A 954 4.04 3.34 -14.58
N PHE A 955 4.16 4.21 -15.59
CA PHE A 955 3.48 4.03 -16.88
C PHE A 955 3.90 2.72 -17.54
N PHE A 956 5.21 2.48 -17.71
CA PHE A 956 5.71 1.27 -18.37
C PHE A 956 5.45 -0.04 -17.60
N MET A 957 5.30 0.02 -16.28
CA MET A 957 4.85 -1.14 -15.49
C MET A 957 3.39 -1.52 -15.78
N ASN A 958 2.59 -0.62 -16.35
CA ASN A 958 1.16 -0.82 -16.61
C ASN A 958 0.82 -0.96 -18.11
N ILE A 959 1.75 -0.80 -19.04
CA ILE A 959 1.44 -0.92 -20.47
C ILE A 959 1.16 -2.37 -20.88
N HIS A 960 0.09 -2.58 -21.63
CA HIS A 960 -0.20 -3.85 -22.28
C HIS A 960 0.22 -3.82 -23.75
N ILE A 961 1.00 -4.82 -24.16
CA ILE A 961 1.65 -4.86 -25.48
C ILE A 961 0.85 -5.72 -26.48
N ASN A 962 -0.02 -6.61 -26.01
CA ASN A 962 -0.81 -7.47 -26.90
C ASN A 962 -2.04 -6.73 -27.47
N PRO A 963 -2.50 -7.08 -28.69
CA PRO A 963 -3.72 -6.55 -29.28
C PRO A 963 -4.95 -6.78 -28.38
N ARG A 964 -5.80 -5.76 -28.23
CA ARG A 964 -7.03 -5.83 -27.44
C ARG A 964 -8.07 -4.84 -27.93
N ASN A 965 -9.33 -5.06 -27.54
CA ASN A 965 -10.43 -4.14 -27.83
C ASN A 965 -10.88 -3.42 -26.56
N ILE A 966 -10.97 -2.10 -26.65
CA ILE A 966 -11.56 -1.24 -25.63
C ILE A 966 -12.86 -0.69 -26.20
N TYR A 967 -13.98 -0.95 -25.55
CA TYR A 967 -15.28 -0.42 -25.93
C TYR A 967 -15.58 0.81 -25.09
N LEU A 968 -15.99 1.90 -25.71
CA LEU A 968 -16.47 3.10 -25.04
C LEU A 968 -17.91 3.35 -25.46
N SER A 969 -18.74 3.82 -24.54
CA SER A 969 -20.11 4.23 -24.85
C SER A 969 -20.53 5.37 -23.92
N ARG A 970 -21.24 6.36 -24.45
CA ARG A 970 -21.97 7.27 -23.56
C ARG A 970 -23.11 6.50 -22.91
N HIS A 971 -23.48 6.89 -21.69
CA HIS A 971 -24.78 6.47 -21.16
C HIS A 971 -25.90 6.70 -22.20
N GLY A 972 -26.97 5.90 -22.12
CA GLY A 972 -28.19 6.13 -22.87
C GLY A 972 -28.74 7.55 -22.62
N GLU A 973 -29.57 8.02 -23.53
CA GLU A 973 -30.22 9.32 -23.41
C GLU A 973 -30.89 9.47 -22.03
N SER A 974 -30.54 10.54 -21.31
CA SER A 974 -31.17 10.85 -20.01
C SER A 974 -32.34 11.81 -20.17
N LEU A 975 -33.20 11.89 -19.14
CA LEU A 975 -34.28 12.86 -19.08
C LEU A 975 -33.78 14.32 -19.23
N LEU A 976 -32.60 14.64 -18.68
CA LEU A 976 -31.98 15.97 -18.83
C LEU A 976 -31.44 16.20 -20.24
N ASN A 977 -30.91 15.17 -20.90
CA ASN A 977 -30.49 15.30 -22.31
C ASN A 977 -31.68 15.62 -23.19
N ALA A 978 -32.81 14.93 -23.00
CA ALA A 978 -34.03 15.14 -23.78
C ALA A 978 -34.54 16.59 -23.74
N VAL A 979 -34.25 17.34 -22.67
CA VAL A 979 -34.61 18.76 -22.52
C VAL A 979 -33.42 19.72 -22.69
N GLY A 980 -32.27 19.24 -23.19
CA GLY A 980 -31.12 20.07 -23.52
C GLY A 980 -30.32 20.61 -22.33
N ARG A 981 -30.50 20.05 -21.12
CA ARG A 981 -29.78 20.44 -19.91
C ARG A 981 -28.46 19.68 -19.78
N ILE A 982 -27.39 20.36 -19.37
CA ILE A 982 -26.07 19.76 -19.17
C ILE A 982 -25.93 19.22 -17.74
N GLY A 983 -25.08 18.20 -17.54
CA GLY A 983 -24.78 17.68 -16.21
C GLY A 983 -25.91 16.86 -15.56
N GLY A 984 -26.06 17.00 -14.24
CA GLY A 984 -27.05 16.40 -13.36
C GLY A 984 -26.82 14.91 -13.09
N ASN A 985 -27.76 14.29 -12.36
CA ASN A 985 -27.78 12.85 -12.08
C ASN A 985 -29.16 12.22 -12.37
N ALA A 986 -29.75 12.59 -13.51
CA ALA A 986 -31.06 12.11 -13.92
C ALA A 986 -31.07 10.65 -14.40
N ASP A 987 -32.26 10.06 -14.35
CA ASP A 987 -32.57 8.75 -14.92
C ASP A 987 -32.54 8.76 -16.46
N LEU A 988 -32.46 7.57 -17.05
CA LEU A 988 -32.60 7.37 -18.49
C LEU A 988 -34.01 7.72 -18.99
N SER A 989 -34.12 8.23 -20.22
CA SER A 989 -35.38 8.32 -20.95
C SER A 989 -35.81 6.93 -21.45
N ASP A 990 -37.02 6.81 -21.98
CA ASP A 990 -37.49 5.55 -22.60
C ASP A 990 -36.54 5.08 -23.72
N ARG A 991 -36.05 6.02 -24.53
CA ARG A 991 -35.05 5.73 -25.59
C ARG A 991 -33.70 5.33 -25.00
N GLY A 992 -33.31 5.91 -23.87
CA GLY A 992 -32.10 5.51 -23.13
C GLY A 992 -32.20 4.10 -22.56
N LEU A 993 -33.37 3.70 -22.04
CA LEU A 993 -33.63 2.34 -21.58
C LEU A 993 -33.64 1.33 -22.73
N GLU A 994 -34.19 1.71 -23.89
CA GLU A 994 -34.10 0.91 -25.11
C GLU A 994 -32.63 0.71 -25.52
N TYR A 995 -31.82 1.77 -25.47
CA TYR A 995 -30.39 1.69 -25.77
C TYR A 995 -29.63 0.77 -24.82
N SER A 996 -29.92 0.84 -23.52
CA SER A 996 -29.34 -0.06 -22.51
C SER A 996 -29.52 -1.54 -22.89
N LYS A 997 -30.73 -1.92 -23.33
CA LYS A 997 -31.03 -3.30 -23.76
C LYS A 997 -30.30 -3.68 -25.06
N SER A 998 -30.28 -2.79 -26.04
CA SER A 998 -29.59 -3.04 -27.32
C SER A 998 -28.07 -3.10 -27.17
N LEU A 999 -27.51 -2.28 -26.28
CA LEU A 999 -26.09 -2.32 -25.93
C LEU A 999 -25.71 -3.69 -25.34
N SER A 1000 -26.51 -4.22 -24.42
CA SER A 1000 -26.29 -5.55 -23.85
C SER A 1000 -26.27 -6.64 -24.92
N LYS A 1001 -27.32 -6.68 -25.77
CA LYS A 1001 -27.42 -7.65 -26.86
C LYS A 1001 -26.23 -7.58 -27.81
N TYR A 1002 -25.79 -6.37 -28.14
CA TYR A 1002 -24.61 -6.18 -28.99
C TYR A 1002 -23.37 -6.77 -28.32
N ILE A 1003 -23.09 -6.39 -27.06
CA ILE A 1003 -21.90 -6.84 -26.34
C ILE A 1003 -21.88 -8.36 -26.16
N GLU A 1004 -23.03 -8.97 -25.84
CA GLU A 1004 -23.20 -10.43 -25.77
C GLU A 1004 -22.88 -11.09 -27.12
N SER A 1005 -23.35 -10.52 -28.24
CA SER A 1005 -23.08 -11.05 -29.58
C SER A 1005 -21.60 -11.03 -29.98
N GLN A 1006 -20.80 -10.14 -29.38
CA GLN A 1006 -19.37 -10.04 -29.67
C GLN A 1006 -18.54 -11.13 -28.96
N HIS A 1007 -19.14 -11.91 -28.05
CA HIS A 1007 -18.45 -12.99 -27.32
C HIS A 1007 -17.13 -12.52 -26.67
N VAL A 1008 -17.15 -11.34 -26.05
CA VAL A 1008 -15.93 -10.72 -25.52
C VAL A 1008 -15.45 -11.46 -24.26
N GLU A 1009 -14.38 -12.22 -24.39
CA GLU A 1009 -13.78 -12.94 -23.25
C GLU A 1009 -13.32 -11.98 -22.14
N ASN A 1010 -13.65 -12.33 -20.89
CA ASN A 1010 -13.22 -11.61 -19.68
C ASN A 1010 -13.55 -10.10 -19.68
N LEU A 1011 -14.69 -9.71 -20.28
CA LEU A 1011 -15.12 -8.32 -20.31
C LEU A 1011 -15.31 -7.75 -18.89
N ARG A 1012 -14.76 -6.56 -18.64
CA ARG A 1012 -15.11 -5.74 -17.47
C ARG A 1012 -15.90 -4.51 -17.91
N VAL A 1013 -16.92 -4.14 -17.14
CA VAL A 1013 -17.74 -2.96 -17.42
C VAL A 1013 -17.43 -1.87 -16.39
N TRP A 1014 -17.01 -0.71 -16.85
CA TRP A 1014 -16.73 0.44 -15.98
C TRP A 1014 -17.78 1.50 -16.15
N THR A 1015 -18.33 1.95 -15.03
CA THR A 1015 -19.33 3.02 -14.99
C THR A 1015 -18.86 4.15 -14.08
N SER A 1016 -19.42 5.33 -14.30
CA SER A 1016 -19.37 6.40 -13.29
C SER A 1016 -20.31 6.08 -12.11
N TYR A 1017 -20.34 6.97 -11.12
CA TYR A 1017 -21.29 6.85 -10.00
C TYR A 1017 -22.69 7.41 -10.32
N PHE A 1018 -22.93 7.87 -11.55
CA PHE A 1018 -24.20 8.50 -11.92
C PHE A 1018 -25.23 7.47 -12.41
N LYS A 1019 -26.50 7.67 -12.02
CA LYS A 1019 -27.62 6.75 -12.28
C LYS A 1019 -27.70 6.32 -13.73
N ARG A 1020 -27.61 7.28 -14.67
CA ARG A 1020 -27.69 7.00 -16.12
C ARG A 1020 -26.62 6.04 -16.64
N THR A 1021 -25.38 6.07 -16.16
CA THR A 1021 -24.35 5.12 -16.62
C THR A 1021 -24.63 3.73 -16.04
N MET A 1022 -25.03 3.64 -14.76
CA MET A 1022 -25.41 2.38 -14.12
C MET A 1022 -26.65 1.74 -14.76
N GLN A 1023 -27.67 2.52 -15.08
CA GLN A 1023 -28.89 2.06 -15.77
C GLN A 1023 -28.57 1.58 -17.19
N THR A 1024 -27.63 2.25 -17.88
CA THR A 1024 -27.16 1.82 -19.21
C THR A 1024 -26.40 0.50 -19.14
N ALA A 1025 -25.69 0.24 -18.04
CA ALA A 1025 -24.96 -1.00 -17.83
C ALA A 1025 -25.83 -2.15 -17.28
N SER A 1026 -27.04 -1.85 -16.79
CA SER A 1026 -27.81 -2.76 -15.92
C SER A 1026 -28.19 -4.12 -16.54
N HIS A 1027 -28.23 -4.20 -17.86
CA HIS A 1027 -28.55 -5.44 -18.57
C HIS A 1027 -27.32 -6.28 -18.93
N ILE A 1028 -26.10 -5.73 -18.81
CA ILE A 1028 -24.87 -6.39 -19.24
C ILE A 1028 -24.39 -7.37 -18.16
N ASP A 1029 -24.34 -8.65 -18.51
CA ASP A 1029 -23.85 -9.73 -17.64
C ASP A 1029 -22.31 -9.83 -17.66
N ALA A 1030 -21.66 -8.91 -16.97
CA ALA A 1030 -20.22 -8.87 -16.79
C ALA A 1030 -19.85 -8.17 -15.46
N PRO A 1031 -18.68 -8.45 -14.86
CA PRO A 1031 -18.24 -7.73 -13.66
C PRO A 1031 -18.24 -6.22 -13.86
N GLN A 1032 -19.05 -5.52 -13.05
CA GLN A 1032 -19.22 -4.07 -13.15
C GLN A 1032 -18.45 -3.36 -12.02
N GLU A 1033 -17.61 -2.39 -12.39
CA GLU A 1033 -16.84 -1.58 -11.46
C GLU A 1033 -17.24 -0.11 -11.57
N ARG A 1034 -17.30 0.57 -10.43
CA ARG A 1034 -17.69 1.99 -10.36
C ARG A 1034 -16.48 2.85 -10.06
N TRP A 1035 -16.18 3.77 -10.97
CA TRP A 1035 -15.04 4.67 -10.88
C TRP A 1035 -15.52 6.10 -10.72
N LYS A 1036 -15.24 6.72 -9.57
CA LYS A 1036 -15.59 8.13 -9.33
C LYS A 1036 -14.85 9.05 -10.31
N ALA A 1037 -13.66 8.63 -10.75
CA ALA A 1037 -12.89 9.27 -11.80
C ALA A 1037 -13.59 9.29 -13.17
N LEU A 1038 -14.63 8.47 -13.40
CA LEU A 1038 -15.44 8.48 -14.62
C LEU A 1038 -16.69 9.35 -14.51
N ASN A 1039 -16.93 10.07 -13.40
CA ASN A 1039 -18.04 11.01 -13.30
C ASN A 1039 -17.91 12.12 -14.34
N GLU A 1040 -19.05 12.60 -14.84
CA GLU A 1040 -19.10 13.72 -15.81
C GLU A 1040 -18.33 14.91 -15.25
N ILE A 1041 -17.84 15.76 -16.17
CA ILE A 1041 -17.23 17.03 -15.78
C ILE A 1041 -18.21 17.81 -14.89
N ASP A 1042 -17.75 18.21 -13.72
CA ASP A 1042 -18.54 19.05 -12.81
C ASP A 1042 -18.71 20.43 -13.47
N SER A 1043 -19.93 20.73 -13.92
CA SER A 1043 -20.25 22.01 -14.56
C SER A 1043 -20.57 23.09 -13.52
N GLY A 1044 -20.44 22.79 -12.22
CA GLY A 1044 -20.58 23.72 -11.11
C GLY A 1044 -21.89 24.51 -11.14
N ALA A 1045 -21.80 25.84 -11.13
CA ALA A 1045 -22.97 26.72 -11.18
C ALA A 1045 -23.81 26.60 -12.48
N CYS A 1046 -23.28 25.94 -13.52
CA CYS A 1046 -23.98 25.67 -14.77
C CYS A 1046 -24.64 24.28 -14.82
N GLU A 1047 -24.57 23.50 -13.74
CA GLU A 1047 -25.24 22.20 -13.63
C GLU A 1047 -26.75 22.32 -13.86
N GLU A 1048 -27.29 21.35 -14.60
CA GLU A 1048 -28.71 21.23 -14.95
C GLU A 1048 -29.27 22.43 -15.72
N LEU A 1049 -28.45 23.33 -16.28
CA LEU A 1049 -28.91 24.43 -17.15
C LEU A 1049 -28.81 24.07 -18.64
N THR A 1050 -29.65 24.69 -19.45
CA THR A 1050 -29.50 24.71 -20.92
C THR A 1050 -28.44 25.74 -21.33
N TYR A 1051 -27.86 25.61 -22.52
CA TYR A 1051 -26.91 26.61 -23.03
C TYR A 1051 -27.52 28.01 -23.15
N GLN A 1052 -28.81 28.11 -23.47
CA GLN A 1052 -29.51 29.40 -23.49
C GLN A 1052 -29.62 30.00 -22.08
N GLU A 1053 -30.01 29.21 -21.08
CA GLU A 1053 -30.04 29.67 -19.69
C GLU A 1053 -28.64 30.07 -19.18
N ILE A 1054 -27.58 29.40 -19.63
CA ILE A 1054 -26.18 29.79 -19.32
C ILE A 1054 -25.83 31.11 -20.00
N ALA A 1055 -26.23 31.32 -21.26
CA ALA A 1055 -26.00 32.60 -21.95
C ALA A 1055 -26.72 33.76 -21.25
N ASP A 1056 -27.95 33.53 -20.79
CA ASP A 1056 -28.77 34.55 -20.14
C ASP A 1056 -28.27 34.86 -18.72
N LYS A 1057 -27.90 33.83 -17.94
CA LYS A 1057 -27.48 33.98 -16.53
C LYS A 1057 -26.00 34.26 -16.36
N PHE A 1058 -25.15 33.71 -17.23
CA PHE A 1058 -23.69 33.75 -17.14
C PHE A 1058 -23.02 34.04 -18.50
N PRO A 1059 -23.34 35.17 -19.17
CA PRO A 1059 -22.83 35.47 -20.51
C PRO A 1059 -21.31 35.54 -20.58
N ALA A 1060 -20.66 36.08 -19.55
CA ALA A 1060 -19.20 36.16 -19.46
C ALA A 1060 -18.54 34.78 -19.35
N GLU A 1061 -19.19 33.84 -18.64
CA GLU A 1061 -18.72 32.47 -18.47
C GLU A 1061 -18.82 31.68 -19.77
N LEU A 1062 -19.92 31.84 -20.50
CA LEU A 1062 -20.08 31.24 -21.82
C LEU A 1062 -19.00 31.71 -22.80
N ALA A 1063 -18.69 33.01 -22.81
CA ALA A 1063 -17.64 33.59 -23.65
C ALA A 1063 -16.24 33.08 -23.25
N ALA A 1064 -15.90 33.10 -21.96
CA ALA A 1064 -14.61 32.60 -21.46
C ALA A 1064 -14.42 31.10 -21.77
N ARG A 1065 -15.50 30.32 -21.68
CA ARG A 1065 -15.52 28.91 -22.06
C ARG A 1065 -15.25 28.70 -23.54
N ASP A 1066 -15.79 29.54 -24.40
CA ASP A 1066 -15.65 29.40 -25.84
C ASP A 1066 -14.26 29.81 -26.34
N GLU A 1067 -13.65 30.81 -25.70
CA GLU A 1067 -12.28 31.25 -25.99
C GLU A 1067 -11.23 30.19 -25.68
N ASN A 1068 -11.30 29.54 -24.52
CA ASN A 1068 -10.31 28.54 -24.09
C ASN A 1068 -10.96 27.39 -23.33
N LYS A 1069 -11.76 26.59 -24.04
CA LYS A 1069 -12.56 25.52 -23.45
C LYS A 1069 -11.78 24.46 -22.68
N TYR A 1070 -10.51 24.23 -23.02
CA TYR A 1070 -9.70 23.21 -22.35
C TYR A 1070 -9.31 23.64 -20.93
N HIS A 1071 -8.78 24.86 -20.81
CA HIS A 1071 -8.34 25.44 -19.53
C HIS A 1071 -9.47 26.18 -18.78
N TYR A 1072 -10.60 26.43 -19.45
CA TYR A 1072 -11.77 27.01 -18.81
C TYR A 1072 -12.30 26.07 -17.73
N ARG A 1073 -12.38 26.59 -16.51
CA ARG A 1073 -12.97 25.90 -15.36
C ARG A 1073 -14.34 26.51 -15.10
N TYR A 1074 -15.38 25.67 -15.11
CA TYR A 1074 -16.72 26.15 -14.73
C TYR A 1074 -16.70 26.76 -13.31
N PRO A 1075 -17.47 27.82 -13.02
CA PRO A 1075 -17.57 28.37 -11.67
C PRO A 1075 -17.97 27.27 -10.68
N ARG A 1076 -17.11 27.04 -9.68
CA ARG A 1076 -17.21 25.94 -8.69
C ARG A 1076 -17.06 24.51 -9.24
N GLY A 1077 -16.92 24.32 -10.55
CA GLY A 1077 -16.73 23.04 -11.21
C GLY A 1077 -15.28 22.76 -11.62
N GLU A 1078 -15.15 21.94 -12.67
CA GLU A 1078 -13.90 21.42 -13.25
C GLU A 1078 -13.61 22.03 -14.64
N SER A 1079 -12.34 22.00 -15.06
CA SER A 1079 -11.93 22.18 -16.47
C SER A 1079 -11.67 20.83 -17.16
N TYR A 1080 -11.43 20.84 -18.49
CA TYR A 1080 -10.95 19.61 -19.16
C TYR A 1080 -9.56 19.21 -18.67
N GLU A 1081 -8.71 20.17 -18.32
CA GLU A 1081 -7.40 19.91 -17.71
C GLU A 1081 -7.51 19.19 -16.35
N ASP A 1082 -8.44 19.64 -15.48
CA ASP A 1082 -8.73 18.96 -14.21
C ASP A 1082 -9.24 17.53 -14.45
N LEU A 1083 -10.11 17.37 -15.46
CA LEU A 1083 -10.67 16.09 -15.85
C LEU A 1083 -9.59 15.14 -16.38
N VAL A 1084 -8.64 15.62 -17.18
CA VAL A 1084 -7.48 14.85 -17.65
C VAL A 1084 -6.64 14.37 -16.46
N ALA A 1085 -6.30 15.26 -15.52
CA ALA A 1085 -5.57 14.88 -14.31
C ALA A 1085 -6.32 13.82 -13.48
N ARG A 1086 -7.65 13.94 -13.37
CA ARG A 1086 -8.52 12.96 -12.70
C ARG A 1086 -8.60 11.62 -13.42
N LEU A 1087 -8.49 11.61 -14.74
CA LEU A 1087 -8.57 10.40 -15.57
C LEU A 1087 -7.25 9.66 -15.72
N GLU A 1088 -6.14 10.20 -15.22
CA GLU A 1088 -4.85 9.52 -15.31
C GLU A 1088 -4.86 8.09 -14.74
N PRO A 1089 -5.40 7.81 -13.52
CA PRO A 1089 -5.51 6.45 -13.03
C PRO A 1089 -6.38 5.54 -13.92
N VAL A 1090 -7.37 6.11 -14.63
CA VAL A 1090 -8.22 5.37 -15.57
C VAL A 1090 -7.42 5.00 -16.81
N ILE A 1091 -6.59 5.90 -17.36
CA ILE A 1091 -5.69 5.58 -18.48
C ILE A 1091 -4.70 4.48 -18.08
N MET A 1092 -4.12 4.55 -16.88
CA MET A 1092 -3.21 3.50 -16.39
C MET A 1092 -3.89 2.13 -16.34
N GLU A 1093 -5.13 2.09 -15.84
CA GLU A 1093 -5.88 0.85 -15.76
C GLU A 1093 -6.37 0.37 -17.14
N LEU A 1094 -6.78 1.28 -18.05
CA LEU A 1094 -7.09 0.92 -19.45
C LEU A 1094 -5.87 0.40 -20.21
N GLU A 1095 -4.68 0.91 -19.88
CA GLU A 1095 -3.44 0.39 -20.42
C GLU A 1095 -3.08 -0.98 -19.86
N ARG A 1096 -3.50 -1.30 -18.62
CA ARG A 1096 -3.21 -2.57 -17.93
C ARG A 1096 -4.17 -3.71 -18.27
N GLN A 1097 -5.44 -3.38 -18.50
CA GLN A 1097 -6.52 -4.36 -18.69
C GLN A 1097 -6.61 -4.85 -20.14
N LYS A 1098 -7.22 -6.04 -20.32
CA LYS A 1098 -7.51 -6.60 -21.65
C LYS A 1098 -8.78 -5.98 -22.26
N ASN A 1099 -9.93 -6.64 -22.14
CA ASN A 1099 -11.18 -6.17 -22.74
C ASN A 1099 -12.00 -5.40 -21.71
N VAL A 1100 -12.28 -4.12 -21.97
CA VAL A 1100 -13.05 -3.24 -21.07
C VAL A 1100 -14.11 -2.51 -21.87
N LEU A 1101 -15.33 -2.42 -21.31
CA LEU A 1101 -16.38 -1.52 -21.76
C LEU A 1101 -16.52 -0.36 -20.76
N VAL A 1102 -16.23 0.86 -21.18
CA VAL A 1102 -16.41 2.07 -20.38
C VAL A 1102 -17.70 2.77 -20.78
N ILE A 1103 -18.66 2.81 -19.85
CA ILE A 1103 -19.91 3.56 -20.00
C ILE A 1103 -19.80 4.84 -19.17
N SER A 1104 -19.63 5.96 -19.85
CA SER A 1104 -19.37 7.25 -19.20
C SER A 1104 -20.08 8.39 -19.92
N HIS A 1105 -19.52 9.59 -19.87
CA HIS A 1105 -20.18 10.83 -20.24
C HIS A 1105 -19.40 11.59 -21.30
N GLN A 1106 -19.97 12.69 -21.81
CA GLN A 1106 -19.45 13.33 -23.01
C GLN A 1106 -18.05 13.90 -22.79
N ALA A 1107 -17.82 14.66 -21.72
CA ALA A 1107 -16.51 15.26 -21.48
C ALA A 1107 -15.46 14.21 -21.10
N VAL A 1108 -15.86 13.20 -20.33
CA VAL A 1108 -14.97 12.10 -19.92
C VAL A 1108 -14.47 11.32 -21.12
N LEU A 1109 -15.38 10.87 -22.00
CA LEU A 1109 -15.00 10.10 -23.18
C LEU A 1109 -14.17 10.93 -24.16
N ARG A 1110 -14.39 12.25 -24.25
CA ARG A 1110 -13.52 13.14 -25.03
C ARG A 1110 -12.08 13.11 -24.53
N CYS A 1111 -11.86 13.17 -23.22
CA CYS A 1111 -10.51 13.09 -22.65
C CYS A 1111 -9.85 11.74 -22.91
N LEU A 1112 -10.60 10.63 -22.77
CA LEU A 1112 -10.11 9.28 -23.07
C LEU A 1112 -9.78 9.10 -24.56
N LEU A 1113 -10.66 9.53 -25.46
CA LEU A 1113 -10.41 9.53 -26.90
C LEU A 1113 -9.25 10.45 -27.26
N GLY A 1114 -9.09 11.58 -26.56
CA GLY A 1114 -7.95 12.47 -26.70
C GLY A 1114 -6.61 11.78 -26.53
N TYR A 1115 -6.51 10.89 -25.54
CA TYR A 1115 -5.34 10.04 -25.33
C TYR A 1115 -5.11 9.07 -26.49
N PHE A 1116 -6.11 8.26 -26.85
CA PHE A 1116 -5.97 7.24 -27.89
C PHE A 1116 -5.77 7.81 -29.31
N PHE A 1117 -6.31 9.00 -29.57
CA PHE A 1117 -6.19 9.69 -30.86
C PHE A 1117 -5.00 10.64 -30.92
N ASN A 1118 -4.25 10.77 -29.82
CA ASN A 1118 -3.14 11.72 -29.69
C ASN A 1118 -3.56 13.16 -30.08
N LYS A 1119 -4.69 13.62 -29.54
CA LYS A 1119 -5.23 14.96 -29.83
C LYS A 1119 -4.62 16.01 -28.93
N SER A 1120 -4.49 17.22 -29.46
CA SER A 1120 -4.00 18.37 -28.70
C SER A 1120 -5.02 18.80 -27.63
N ALA A 1121 -4.55 19.52 -26.61
CA ALA A 1121 -5.42 20.13 -25.60
C ALA A 1121 -6.54 20.98 -26.23
N GLU A 1122 -6.27 21.65 -27.35
CA GLU A 1122 -7.25 22.48 -28.05
C GLU A 1122 -8.35 21.66 -28.74
N ASP A 1123 -8.04 20.44 -29.19
CA ASP A 1123 -8.96 19.57 -29.92
C ASP A 1123 -9.85 18.73 -29.00
N ILE A 1124 -9.33 18.30 -27.84
CA ILE A 1124 -10.01 17.39 -26.91
C ILE A 1124 -11.46 17.83 -26.60
N PRO A 1125 -11.74 19.10 -26.24
CA PRO A 1125 -13.09 19.54 -25.87
C PRO A 1125 -14.12 19.54 -27.01
N TYR A 1126 -13.70 19.25 -28.24
CA TYR A 1126 -14.51 19.29 -29.45
C TYR A 1126 -14.62 17.95 -30.18
N ILE A 1127 -14.02 16.88 -29.65
CA ILE A 1127 -14.22 15.52 -30.16
C ILE A 1127 -15.73 15.18 -30.09
N LYS A 1128 -16.31 14.68 -31.18
CA LYS A 1128 -17.71 14.28 -31.24
C LYS A 1128 -17.87 12.91 -30.56
N VAL A 1129 -18.81 12.82 -29.62
CA VAL A 1129 -19.12 11.57 -28.90
C VAL A 1129 -20.64 11.40 -28.93
N PRO A 1130 -21.20 10.69 -29.92
CA PRO A 1130 -22.64 10.56 -30.10
C PRO A 1130 -23.30 9.72 -28.99
N LEU A 1131 -24.57 9.99 -28.71
CA LEU A 1131 -25.41 9.10 -27.90
C LEU A 1131 -25.80 7.86 -28.72
N HIS A 1132 -26.11 6.78 -28.03
CA HIS A 1132 -26.60 5.52 -28.60
C HIS A 1132 -25.66 4.83 -29.61
N THR A 1133 -24.36 5.11 -29.50
CA THR A 1133 -23.30 4.58 -30.36
C THR A 1133 -22.19 3.99 -29.51
N ILE A 1134 -21.71 2.81 -29.90
CA ILE A 1134 -20.54 2.16 -29.32
C ILE A 1134 -19.31 2.63 -30.09
N ILE A 1135 -18.23 2.94 -29.38
CA ILE A 1135 -16.93 3.28 -29.96
C ILE A 1135 -15.98 2.16 -29.61
N LYS A 1136 -15.63 1.32 -30.58
CA LYS A 1136 -14.67 0.24 -30.39
C LYS A 1136 -13.29 0.74 -30.79
N LEU A 1137 -12.35 0.64 -29.86
CA LEU A 1137 -10.96 1.03 -30.01
C LEU A 1137 -10.08 -0.21 -30.06
N THR A 1138 -9.21 -0.28 -31.06
CA THR A 1138 -8.17 -1.30 -31.16
C THR A 1138 -6.82 -0.58 -31.20
N PRO A 1139 -6.10 -0.49 -30.06
CA PRO A 1139 -4.78 0.15 -30.01
C PRO A 1139 -3.76 -0.58 -30.90
N MET A 1140 -3.00 0.19 -31.68
CA MET A 1140 -1.97 -0.31 -32.61
C MET A 1140 -0.64 0.42 -32.40
N ALA A 1141 0.42 -0.01 -33.08
CA ALA A 1141 1.75 0.58 -32.90
C ALA A 1141 1.89 2.05 -33.39
N TYR A 1142 1.07 2.43 -34.38
CA TYR A 1142 1.09 3.75 -35.01
C TYR A 1142 -0.15 4.59 -34.70
N GLY A 1143 -1.02 4.15 -33.77
CA GLY A 1143 -2.25 4.85 -33.44
C GLY A 1143 -3.29 3.93 -32.82
N CYS A 1144 -4.56 4.20 -33.07
CA CYS A 1144 -5.66 3.38 -32.61
C CYS A 1144 -6.69 3.29 -33.74
N HIS A 1145 -7.09 2.07 -34.09
CA HIS A 1145 -8.22 1.86 -34.99
C HIS A 1145 -9.53 2.08 -34.23
N VAL A 1146 -10.50 2.72 -34.87
CA VAL A 1146 -11.72 3.21 -34.23
C VAL A 1146 -12.92 2.85 -35.08
N GLU A 1147 -13.90 2.20 -34.49
CA GLU A 1147 -15.17 1.87 -35.14
C GLU A 1147 -16.32 2.51 -34.36
N TYR A 1148 -17.16 3.30 -35.03
CA TYR A 1148 -18.38 3.86 -34.46
C TYR A 1148 -19.57 3.00 -34.90
N ILE A 1149 -20.27 2.40 -33.94
CA ILE A 1149 -21.31 1.40 -34.17
C ILE A 1149 -22.63 1.92 -33.60
N PRO A 1150 -23.48 2.58 -34.41
CA PRO A 1150 -24.79 3.06 -33.97
C PRO A 1150 -25.78 1.90 -33.85
N LEU A 1151 -26.56 1.85 -32.77
CA LEU A 1151 -27.53 0.76 -32.53
C LEU A 1151 -28.94 1.04 -33.08
N GLY A 1152 -29.10 2.04 -33.95
CA GLY A 1152 -30.37 2.34 -34.63
C GLY A 1152 -31.46 2.99 -33.76
N ILE A 1153 -31.15 3.40 -32.53
CA ILE A 1153 -32.10 4.03 -31.60
C ILE A 1153 -31.90 5.54 -31.62
N LYS A 1154 -32.95 6.29 -31.99
CA LYS A 1154 -32.90 7.76 -32.06
C LYS A 1154 -32.51 8.37 -30.69
N ALA A 1155 -31.70 9.42 -30.70
CA ALA A 1155 -31.34 10.22 -29.53
C ALA A 1155 -31.24 11.71 -29.92
N VAL A 1156 -31.33 12.60 -28.94
CA VAL A 1156 -31.00 14.02 -29.13
C VAL A 1156 -29.51 14.21 -29.45
N ASP A 1157 -29.17 15.22 -30.26
CA ASP A 1157 -27.78 15.65 -30.43
C ASP A 1157 -27.41 16.72 -29.39
N THR A 1158 -26.49 16.38 -28.50
CA THR A 1158 -25.95 17.29 -27.47
C THR A 1158 -24.60 17.88 -27.86
N TYR A 1159 -24.12 17.63 -29.09
CA TYR A 1159 -22.86 18.16 -29.58
C TYR A 1159 -22.98 19.67 -29.87
N ARG A 1160 -22.05 20.45 -29.32
CA ARG A 1160 -21.85 21.86 -29.66
C ARG A 1160 -20.49 22.01 -30.34
N PRO A 1161 -20.43 22.44 -31.62
CA PRO A 1161 -19.17 22.68 -32.32
C PRO A 1161 -18.40 23.87 -31.70
N LYS A 1162 -17.15 24.06 -32.11
CA LYS A 1162 -16.37 25.25 -31.74
C LYS A 1162 -17.04 26.48 -32.36
N PRO A 1163 -17.53 27.45 -31.58
CA PRO A 1163 -18.28 28.57 -32.12
C PRO A 1163 -17.36 29.49 -32.93
N LYS A 1164 -17.90 30.08 -34.00
CA LYS A 1164 -17.18 31.09 -34.80
C LYS A 1164 -17.03 32.42 -34.06
N ILE A 1165 -18.02 32.76 -33.24
CA ILE A 1165 -18.05 33.97 -32.41
C ILE A 1165 -18.28 33.55 -30.95
N SER A 1166 -17.33 33.88 -30.08
CA SER A 1166 -17.40 33.54 -28.65
C SER A 1166 -18.65 34.09 -27.97
N GLY A 1167 -19.27 33.30 -27.08
CA GLY A 1167 -20.43 33.72 -26.29
C GLY A 1167 -21.78 33.64 -27.02
N THR A 1168 -21.81 33.17 -28.28
CA THR A 1168 -23.06 33.00 -29.03
C THR A 1168 -23.67 31.60 -28.83
N VAL A 1169 -24.99 31.55 -28.67
CA VAL A 1169 -25.77 30.32 -28.74
C VAL A 1169 -26.36 30.25 -30.13
N GLU A 1170 -25.69 29.54 -31.04
CA GLU A 1170 -26.27 29.25 -32.35
C GLU A 1170 -27.53 28.37 -32.15
N ALA A 1171 -28.61 28.70 -32.86
CA ALA A 1171 -29.85 27.92 -32.79
C ALA A 1171 -29.57 26.47 -33.20
N GLN A 1172 -29.85 25.51 -32.31
CA GLN A 1172 -29.78 24.10 -32.68
C GLN A 1172 -30.77 23.86 -33.83
N HIS A 1173 -30.27 23.43 -34.98
CA HIS A 1173 -31.11 22.99 -36.09
C HIS A 1173 -32.00 21.84 -35.61
N SER A 1174 -33.30 22.10 -35.48
CA SER A 1174 -34.32 21.09 -35.29
C SER A 1174 -34.62 20.45 -36.64
N SER A 1175 -33.82 19.46 -37.05
CA SER A 1175 -34.23 18.51 -38.08
C SER A 1175 -33.49 17.19 -37.88
N SER A 1176 -34.24 16.15 -37.53
CA SER A 1176 -33.77 14.80 -37.25
C SER A 1176 -33.45 13.95 -38.50
N ASP A 1177 -33.27 14.56 -39.68
CA ASP A 1177 -33.39 13.84 -40.95
C ASP A 1177 -32.15 13.87 -41.87
N GLU A 1178 -30.99 14.39 -41.44
CA GLU A 1178 -29.76 14.30 -42.24
C GLU A 1178 -28.57 13.95 -41.34
N PHE A 1179 -28.22 12.68 -41.15
CA PHE A 1179 -26.86 12.29 -40.72
C PHE A 1179 -26.66 10.77 -40.85
N PHE A 1180 -26.37 10.29 -42.06
CA PHE A 1180 -25.80 8.95 -42.26
C PHE A 1180 -24.71 8.83 -43.35
N GLU A 1181 -24.26 9.91 -44.00
CA GLU A 1181 -23.30 9.77 -45.12
C GLU A 1181 -21.83 10.12 -44.84
N ASP A 1182 -21.47 10.81 -43.76
CA ASP A 1182 -20.10 11.39 -43.65
C ASP A 1182 -19.06 10.61 -42.82
N TYR A 1183 -19.22 9.30 -42.56
CA TYR A 1183 -18.23 8.53 -41.77
C TYR A 1183 -17.86 7.15 -42.34
N LEU A 1184 -17.66 7.07 -43.65
CA LEU A 1184 -16.89 6.00 -44.28
C LEU A 1184 -15.87 6.59 -45.25
N TYR A 1185 -14.75 7.12 -44.73
CA TYR A 1185 -13.45 7.22 -45.42
C TYR A 1185 -12.30 7.35 -44.41
#